data_AF-A0A412FJF4-F1
#
_entry.id   AF-A0A412FJF4-F1
#
_cell.length_a   1.000
_cell.length_b   1.000
_cell.length_c   1.000
_cell.angle_alpha   90.00
_cell.angle_beta   90.00
_cell.angle_gamma   90.00
#
_symmetry.space_group_name_H-M   'P 1'
#
loop_
_entity.id
_entity.type
_entity.pdbx_description
1 polymer ?
#
loop_
_entity_poly.entity_id
_entity_poly.type
_entity_poly.pdbx_seq_one_letter_code
_entity_poly.pdbx_strand_id
1 'polypeptide(L)'
;MFPIRKQKYNKKRFPIGIILIIFLLNLYFGSKMNIYAASIPFEGEGIAFDSEGNLWMVTHDKAAVTGIRYTTLGWTIKRYNSPIAGNQSVRVKLETYCPDKVDPNNPEYLYGYFVIHKERIFQSINSAYPEWAQELYTNGGTVYLDGIMTVTQNGVKQGSMSEGGALSGEVYTTYSGIAGARNWRDKEGLKSHFNKSVYFPANPGMIEAPVEGDENVEVVTVTSGINMDNLSSANRLWISSDEFEVSRAIPSSECVSIGGSLQKYYYQATYEHHYGTRAVPVTASVTYTLTWNDGRTHREQVTVTKSVEVPREYSYWKIRMINLCYLKNAEVRNGALPDGNVRLENLYYPNVTVQKNTDSMTLPEATVAVDGGVIAGGTTRPAIPDSDILPLVDNKIGKIIVKNDVFSVDGEIWMNGAACEEKTPVPVTLSGERKQSVQKNEVQIPGATANQIYESTGTAEYASYFSGGIVNNAMVPDINPVAVHTPVVCVGMSTDDIGFNQQIIPTKYKSLILGRTFTVSVGTAGTHLGEMGYGTRDYRKYVKARQVRFPFPVVSDGRQIAADSWITILSESAEFLLPVSVPEGDYNISYRSIAINAEKNITEQEYANTDKNNYIATGSVRVTVIGRLYDFCVTNVIDYPRWERVFWKEGKTARTDTAYFSGTNDLNGIRQRKPDSLYLVPLIRGSHPYDSSIHAPGLGYRMEFSIKTIGSMWHAEDSVELVPTYYYMERDGSSLRQVNLYRKDDLQEFYLPVSLKAEDRTITAEGMQTWRGSYQIPADVYIANAEVDLADYVAQKKGRIRQKDPVFLRDGYLIVYFSIQTVKEGKPHLDYENRQNVNNGYCDMWKTEGYQTVRVDSEGHVFSFQEGMVFVFDQKKNMHTDYTSVGTH
;
A
#
# COMPACT_ATOMS: atom_id res chain seq x y z
N MET A 1 -27.51 27.60 4.05
CA MET A 1 -28.03 28.79 4.77
C MET A 1 -28.20 28.36 6.23
N PHE A 2 -27.22 28.68 7.08
CA PHE A 2 -27.11 28.18 8.46
C PHE A 2 -27.82 29.13 9.45
N PRO A 3 -28.24 28.65 10.65
CA PRO A 3 -29.03 29.46 11.57
C PRO A 3 -28.16 30.54 12.22
N ILE A 4 -28.41 31.79 11.85
CA ILE A 4 -27.86 32.97 12.52
C ILE A 4 -28.65 33.12 13.83
N ARG A 5 -28.00 32.87 14.98
CA ARG A 5 -28.61 33.08 16.29
C ARG A 5 -28.51 34.57 16.63
N LYS A 6 -29.61 35.30 16.50
CA LYS A 6 -29.69 36.74 16.81
C LYS A 6 -30.24 36.95 18.22
N GLN A 7 -29.54 37.70 19.06
CA GLN A 7 -30.07 38.21 20.34
C GLN A 7 -29.98 39.74 20.34
N LYS A 8 -31.13 40.42 20.49
CA LYS A 8 -31.23 41.88 20.60
C LYS A 8 -31.10 42.31 22.07
N TYR A 9 -30.33 43.37 22.35
CA TYR A 9 -30.20 43.98 23.68
C TYR A 9 -30.32 45.51 23.57
N ASN A 10 -31.29 46.11 24.27
CA ASN A 10 -31.35 47.57 24.45
C ASN A 10 -30.64 47.99 25.75
N LYS A 11 -29.76 49.01 25.66
CA LYS A 11 -29.01 49.56 26.79
C LYS A 11 -29.83 50.57 27.59
N LYS A 12 -30.68 50.10 28.50
CA LYS A 12 -30.92 50.78 29.79
C LYS A 12 -30.82 49.73 30.90
N ARG A 13 -29.99 50.01 31.90
CA ARG A 13 -29.76 49.14 33.07
C ARG A 13 -31.08 48.91 33.82
N PHE A 14 -31.60 47.70 33.75
CA PHE A 14 -32.27 47.00 34.86
C PHE A 14 -31.74 45.54 34.86
N PRO A 15 -31.64 44.87 36.02
CA PRO A 15 -30.66 43.84 36.28
C PRO A 15 -30.91 42.55 35.48
N ILE A 16 -29.79 41.85 35.27
CA ILE A 16 -29.53 40.63 34.50
C ILE A 16 -30.26 39.38 35.08
N GLY A 17 -31.48 39.53 35.60
CA GLY A 17 -32.17 38.49 36.37
C GLY A 17 -33.18 37.61 35.63
N ILE A 18 -33.89 38.08 34.58
CA ILE A 18 -35.19 37.46 34.24
C ILE A 18 -35.18 36.59 32.97
N ILE A 19 -34.26 36.77 32.01
CA ILE A 19 -34.20 35.91 30.80
C ILE A 19 -33.38 34.63 31.04
N LEU A 20 -32.44 34.64 31.99
CA LEU A 20 -31.80 33.39 32.45
C LEU A 20 -32.80 32.49 33.22
N ILE A 21 -33.86 33.08 33.78
CA ILE A 21 -34.88 32.36 34.56
C ILE A 21 -35.86 31.59 33.66
N ILE A 22 -36.16 32.00 32.42
CA ILE A 22 -37.08 31.25 31.54
C ILE A 22 -36.40 30.01 30.91
N PHE A 23 -35.09 30.06 30.67
CA PHE A 23 -34.34 28.88 30.20
C PHE A 23 -33.96 27.93 31.36
N LEU A 24 -33.75 28.45 32.58
CA LEU A 24 -33.59 27.63 33.79
C LEU A 24 -34.92 27.12 34.37
N LEU A 25 -36.07 27.75 34.15
CA LEU A 25 -37.38 27.21 34.58
C LEU A 25 -37.80 25.97 33.79
N ASN A 26 -37.46 25.88 32.50
CA ASN A 26 -37.74 24.67 31.70
C ASN A 26 -36.83 23.48 32.06
N LEU A 27 -35.75 23.72 32.82
CA LEU A 27 -34.88 22.66 33.35
C LEU A 27 -35.08 22.39 34.85
N TYR A 28 -35.87 23.20 35.58
CA TYR A 28 -36.13 23.02 37.01
C TYR A 28 -37.59 22.72 37.40
N PHE A 29 -38.55 22.78 36.46
CA PHE A 29 -39.94 22.33 36.69
C PHE A 29 -40.22 20.89 36.23
N GLY A 30 -39.19 20.03 36.23
CA GLY A 30 -39.36 18.57 36.29
C GLY A 30 -39.76 18.07 37.68
N SER A 31 -39.78 18.93 38.70
CA SER A 31 -40.20 18.55 40.05
C SER A 31 -40.75 19.76 40.82
N LYS A 32 -42.07 19.98 40.71
CA LYS A 32 -43.00 20.51 41.73
C LYS A 32 -44.26 21.00 41.01
N MET A 33 -45.22 20.08 40.82
CA MET A 33 -46.63 20.46 40.83
C MET A 33 -46.91 21.08 42.19
N ASN A 34 -47.16 22.39 42.24
CA ASN A 34 -48.17 23.03 43.06
C ASN A 34 -48.02 24.56 42.95
N ILE A 35 -49.17 25.23 42.87
CA ILE A 35 -49.39 26.68 42.93
C ILE A 35 -49.38 27.42 41.58
N TYR A 36 -50.52 27.38 40.88
CA TYR A 36 -51.18 28.58 40.32
C TYR A 36 -52.69 28.35 40.44
N ALA A 37 -53.24 28.79 41.57
CA ALA A 37 -54.68 28.82 41.83
C ALA A 37 -55.02 30.24 42.28
N ALA A 38 -54.92 31.22 41.37
CA ALA A 38 -55.38 32.59 41.59
C ALA A 38 -55.29 33.38 40.28
N SER A 39 -56.24 33.19 39.35
CA SER A 39 -56.67 34.21 38.35
C SER A 39 -57.52 33.64 37.20
N ILE A 40 -58.38 32.63 37.41
CA ILE A 40 -59.42 32.35 36.41
C ILE A 40 -60.45 33.49 36.56
N PRO A 41 -60.76 34.25 35.49
CA PRO A 41 -61.52 35.49 35.61
C PRO A 41 -63.02 35.31 35.91
N PHE A 42 -63.54 34.07 35.96
CA PHE A 42 -64.95 33.78 36.25
C PHE A 42 -65.14 32.36 36.82
N GLU A 43 -66.17 32.18 37.66
CA GLU A 43 -66.59 30.86 38.18
C GLU A 43 -67.67 30.27 37.26
N GLY A 44 -67.32 29.23 36.48
CA GLY A 44 -68.24 28.51 35.58
C GLY A 44 -67.73 28.35 34.14
N GLU A 45 -68.56 27.76 33.28
CA GLU A 45 -68.28 27.68 31.83
C GLU A 45 -68.38 29.07 31.20
N GLY A 46 -67.39 29.45 30.39
CA GLY A 46 -67.36 30.79 29.80
C GLY A 46 -66.11 31.09 29.00
N ILE A 47 -66.11 32.25 28.35
CA ILE A 47 -64.96 32.80 27.64
C ILE A 47 -64.91 34.31 27.83
N ALA A 48 -63.78 34.82 28.33
CA ALA A 48 -63.59 36.23 28.62
C ALA A 48 -62.11 36.62 28.56
N PHE A 49 -61.84 37.90 28.32
CA PHE A 49 -60.51 38.46 28.55
C PHE A 49 -60.33 38.77 30.05
N ASP A 50 -59.18 38.45 30.62
CA ASP A 50 -58.79 38.95 31.94
C ASP A 50 -58.34 40.43 31.86
N SER A 51 -58.10 41.07 33.01
CA SER A 51 -57.67 42.48 33.07
C SER A 51 -56.33 42.77 32.39
N GLU A 52 -55.54 41.75 32.08
CA GLU A 52 -54.27 41.91 31.36
C GLU A 52 -54.42 41.75 29.84
N GLY A 53 -55.57 41.26 29.37
CA GLY A 53 -55.84 41.01 27.95
C GLY A 53 -55.53 39.58 27.50
N ASN A 54 -55.35 38.62 28.41
CA ASN A 54 -55.30 37.19 28.05
C ASN A 54 -56.72 36.67 27.84
N LEU A 55 -56.95 35.88 26.81
CA LEU A 55 -58.24 35.23 26.55
C LEU A 55 -58.33 33.90 27.30
N TRP A 56 -59.25 33.81 28.23
CA TRP A 56 -59.54 32.60 28.99
C TRP A 56 -60.79 31.90 28.46
N MET A 57 -60.72 30.57 28.33
CA MET A 57 -61.87 29.73 28.03
C MET A 57 -61.94 28.58 29.04
N VAL A 58 -63.10 28.41 29.67
CA VAL A 58 -63.40 27.30 30.57
C VAL A 58 -64.58 26.53 30.00
N THR A 59 -64.42 25.23 29.81
CA THR A 59 -65.48 24.32 29.35
C THR A 59 -65.97 23.46 30.51
N HIS A 60 -67.26 23.10 30.54
CA HIS A 60 -67.84 22.20 31.53
C HIS A 60 -68.61 21.08 30.82
N ASP A 61 -67.88 20.03 30.43
CA ASP A 61 -68.39 19.01 29.51
C ASP A 61 -68.52 17.63 30.18
N LYS A 62 -69.53 16.86 29.78
CA LYS A 62 -69.67 15.46 30.23
C LYS A 62 -68.51 14.62 29.68
N ALA A 63 -67.86 13.83 30.53
CA ALA A 63 -66.78 12.92 30.18
C ALA A 63 -67.18 12.01 29.01
N ALA A 64 -66.36 12.01 27.95
CA ALA A 64 -66.70 11.36 26.69
C ALA A 64 -66.74 9.83 26.83
N VAL A 65 -67.88 9.21 26.47
CA VAL A 65 -68.10 7.75 26.43
C VAL A 65 -67.97 7.14 25.03
N THR A 66 -67.73 7.96 24.00
CA THR A 66 -67.55 7.51 22.60
C THR A 66 -66.22 8.02 22.03
N GLY A 67 -65.70 7.34 20.99
CA GLY A 67 -64.42 7.67 20.36
C GLY A 67 -64.43 8.90 19.44
N ILE A 68 -65.58 9.54 19.18
CA ILE A 68 -65.69 10.68 18.25
C ILE A 68 -66.18 11.93 18.99
N ARG A 69 -65.36 12.98 19.02
CA ARG A 69 -65.68 14.28 19.63
C ARG A 69 -65.19 15.45 18.78
N TYR A 70 -65.71 16.65 19.00
CA TYR A 70 -65.11 17.86 18.44
C TYR A 70 -63.97 18.36 19.34
N THR A 71 -63.08 19.18 18.82
CA THR A 71 -62.02 19.84 19.60
C THR A 71 -61.78 21.24 19.07
N THR A 72 -61.84 22.23 19.96
CA THR A 72 -61.52 23.61 19.65
C THR A 72 -60.00 23.77 19.55
N LEU A 73 -59.52 24.15 18.38
CA LEU A 73 -58.09 24.41 18.09
C LEU A 73 -57.70 25.85 18.38
N GLY A 74 -58.66 26.77 18.40
CA GLY A 74 -58.42 28.20 18.46
C GLY A 74 -59.68 29.02 18.22
N TRP A 75 -59.48 30.33 18.12
CA TRP A 75 -60.53 31.31 17.88
C TRP A 75 -60.16 32.23 16.73
N THR A 76 -61.14 32.59 15.91
CA THR A 76 -61.05 33.72 15.00
C THR A 76 -61.57 34.95 15.73
N ILE A 77 -60.70 35.93 15.98
CA ILE A 77 -61.05 37.22 16.59
C ILE A 77 -61.41 38.17 15.47
N LYS A 78 -62.61 38.75 15.52
CA LYS A 78 -63.15 39.68 14.52
C LYS A 78 -63.42 41.03 15.13
N ARG A 79 -63.15 42.10 14.37
CA ARG A 79 -63.50 43.47 14.75
C ARG A 79 -65.01 43.71 14.75
N TYR A 80 -65.72 43.23 13.74
CA TYR A 80 -67.17 43.45 13.57
C TYR A 80 -68.01 42.17 13.67
N ASN A 81 -69.29 42.31 14.03
CA ASN A 81 -70.29 41.23 14.08
C ASN A 81 -70.81 40.86 12.67
N SER A 82 -69.91 40.43 11.78
CA SER A 82 -70.19 40.10 10.38
C SER A 82 -69.43 38.84 9.95
N PRO A 83 -69.82 38.18 8.84
CA PRO A 83 -69.07 37.07 8.26
C PRO A 83 -67.59 37.42 8.01
N ILE A 84 -66.71 36.42 8.03
CA ILE A 84 -65.24 36.58 7.93
C ILE A 84 -64.81 37.28 6.62
N ALA A 85 -65.53 37.05 5.52
CA ALA A 85 -65.23 37.65 4.23
C ALA A 85 -65.38 39.18 4.26
N GLY A 86 -64.27 39.92 4.20
CA GLY A 86 -64.22 41.38 4.21
C GLY A 86 -64.13 42.04 5.59
N ASN A 87 -63.93 41.27 6.67
CA ASN A 87 -63.81 41.77 8.05
C ASN A 87 -62.36 41.70 8.55
N GLN A 88 -61.90 42.69 9.31
CA GLN A 88 -60.59 42.63 9.98
C GLN A 88 -60.64 41.52 11.03
N SER A 89 -59.93 40.43 10.77
CA SER A 89 -59.96 39.24 11.63
C SER A 89 -58.65 38.47 11.63
N VAL A 90 -58.32 37.86 12.77
CA VAL A 90 -57.10 37.07 12.95
C VAL A 90 -57.42 35.76 13.65
N ARG A 91 -56.59 34.74 13.41
CA ARG A 91 -56.74 33.41 14.03
C ARG A 91 -55.69 33.23 15.11
N VAL A 92 -56.13 32.84 16.29
CA VAL A 92 -55.26 32.59 17.44
C VAL A 92 -55.47 31.18 17.96
N LYS A 93 -54.37 30.49 18.25
CA LYS A 93 -54.38 29.09 18.69
C LYS A 93 -54.65 28.99 20.19
N LEU A 94 -55.52 28.05 20.54
CA LEU A 94 -55.89 27.75 21.90
C LEU A 94 -54.88 26.77 22.52
N GLU A 95 -54.39 27.08 23.71
CA GLU A 95 -53.51 26.21 24.48
C GLU A 95 -54.19 25.74 25.78
N THR A 96 -54.00 24.46 26.11
CA THR A 96 -54.49 23.90 27.38
C THR A 96 -53.67 24.48 28.52
N TYR A 97 -54.32 25.20 29.44
CA TYR A 97 -53.68 25.83 30.57
C TYR A 97 -53.30 24.81 31.66
N CYS A 98 -54.22 23.89 31.97
CA CYS A 98 -53.96 22.77 32.88
C CYS A 98 -54.82 21.55 32.51
N PRO A 99 -54.47 20.34 32.99
CA PRO A 99 -55.26 19.13 32.75
C PRO A 99 -56.71 19.29 33.22
N ASP A 100 -57.63 18.61 32.52
CA ASP A 100 -59.05 18.63 32.84
C ASP A 100 -59.29 18.22 34.31
N LYS A 101 -60.12 18.97 35.03
CA LYS A 101 -60.48 18.68 36.43
C LYS A 101 -61.88 18.10 36.48
N VAL A 102 -62.05 16.98 37.18
CA VAL A 102 -63.38 16.41 37.44
C VAL A 102 -64.22 17.40 38.25
N ASP A 103 -65.46 17.64 37.84
CA ASP A 103 -66.39 18.46 38.62
C ASP A 103 -66.61 17.79 39.99
N PRO A 104 -66.21 18.43 41.10
CA PRO A 104 -66.34 17.85 42.43
C PRO A 104 -67.81 17.59 42.83
N ASN A 105 -68.78 18.24 42.17
CA ASN A 105 -70.20 18.06 42.42
C ASN A 105 -70.86 17.04 41.47
N ASN A 106 -70.23 16.72 40.33
CA ASN A 106 -70.74 15.75 39.36
C ASN A 106 -69.59 15.03 38.63
N PRO A 107 -69.17 13.83 39.08
CA PRO A 107 -68.01 13.13 38.52
C PRO A 107 -68.12 12.74 37.05
N GLU A 108 -69.32 12.82 36.47
CA GLU A 108 -69.52 12.60 35.04
C GLU A 108 -69.09 13.81 34.19
N TYR A 109 -68.76 14.96 34.78
CA TYR A 109 -68.38 16.19 34.09
C TYR A 109 -66.94 16.60 34.39
N LEU A 110 -66.32 17.28 33.42
CA LEU A 110 -64.94 17.75 33.45
C LEU A 110 -64.90 19.25 33.13
N TYR A 111 -64.14 19.98 33.94
CA TYR A 111 -63.73 21.36 33.65
C TYR A 111 -62.42 21.35 32.85
N GLY A 112 -62.46 21.89 31.62
CA GLY A 112 -61.27 22.16 30.81
C GLY A 112 -60.87 23.63 30.92
N TYR A 113 -59.59 23.92 31.12
CA TYR A 113 -59.07 25.29 31.26
C TYR A 113 -58.09 25.59 30.14
N PHE A 114 -58.35 26.67 29.40
CA PHE A 114 -57.55 27.08 28.27
C PHE A 114 -57.25 28.58 28.32
N VAL A 115 -56.08 28.97 27.82
CA VAL A 115 -55.66 30.37 27.77
C VAL A 115 -55.01 30.69 26.43
N ILE A 116 -55.16 31.93 25.98
CA ILE A 116 -54.35 32.52 24.91
C ILE A 116 -53.76 33.82 25.46
N HIS A 117 -52.43 33.89 25.51
CA HIS A 117 -51.72 35.02 26.10
C HIS A 117 -51.85 36.30 25.26
N LYS A 118 -51.93 37.44 25.96
CA LYS A 118 -52.09 38.79 25.39
C LYS A 118 -51.04 39.13 24.33
N GLU A 119 -49.80 38.67 24.49
CA GLU A 119 -48.71 38.92 23.53
C GLU A 119 -48.99 38.27 22.17
N ARG A 120 -49.55 37.06 22.16
CA ARG A 120 -49.85 36.33 20.92
C ARG A 120 -51.04 36.96 20.19
N ILE A 121 -52.03 37.42 20.94
CA ILE A 121 -53.19 38.13 20.41
C ILE A 121 -52.74 39.46 19.81
N PHE A 122 -51.89 40.21 20.53
CA PHE A 122 -51.32 41.47 20.05
C PHE A 122 -50.50 41.27 18.78
N GLN A 123 -49.56 40.32 18.77
CA GLN A 123 -48.74 40.01 17.59
C GLN A 123 -49.59 39.65 16.37
N SER A 124 -50.65 38.86 16.56
CA SER A 124 -51.54 38.45 15.47
C SER A 124 -52.30 39.63 14.89
N ILE A 125 -52.91 40.48 15.74
CA ILE A 125 -53.68 41.66 15.31
C ILE A 125 -52.76 42.72 14.72
N ASN A 126 -51.66 43.06 15.40
CA ASN A 126 -50.74 44.13 14.99
C ASN A 126 -50.04 43.82 13.66
N SER A 127 -49.67 42.56 13.43
CA SER A 127 -49.02 42.16 12.17
C SER A 127 -49.97 42.21 10.96
N ALA A 128 -51.27 41.96 11.18
CA ALA A 128 -52.25 41.95 10.10
C ALA A 128 -52.93 43.32 9.90
N TYR A 129 -53.19 44.05 10.99
CA TYR A 129 -53.98 45.28 11.04
C TYR A 129 -53.45 46.22 12.15
N PRO A 130 -52.30 46.90 11.94
CA PRO A 130 -51.65 47.70 12.97
C PRO A 130 -52.51 48.87 13.49
N GLU A 131 -53.30 49.51 12.62
CA GLU A 131 -54.24 50.57 13.02
C GLU A 131 -55.35 50.05 13.94
N TRP A 132 -55.85 48.83 13.69
CA TRP A 132 -56.83 48.19 14.56
C TRP A 132 -56.20 47.77 15.90
N ALA A 133 -54.96 47.28 15.89
CA ALA A 133 -54.22 47.00 17.13
C ALA A 133 -54.04 48.27 17.96
N GLN A 134 -53.64 49.38 17.34
CA GLN A 134 -53.50 50.68 17.99
C GLN A 134 -54.80 51.11 18.68
N GLU A 135 -55.93 51.08 17.96
CA GLU A 135 -57.24 51.47 18.49
C GLU A 135 -57.72 50.55 19.62
N LEU A 136 -57.66 49.22 19.40
CA LEU A 136 -58.17 48.23 20.34
C LEU A 136 -57.36 48.20 21.64
N TYR A 137 -56.03 48.32 21.57
CA TYR A 137 -55.17 48.29 22.76
C TYR A 137 -55.12 49.64 23.49
N THR A 138 -55.37 50.77 22.81
CA THR A 138 -55.46 52.09 23.46
C THR A 138 -56.78 52.25 24.22
N ASN A 139 -57.90 51.87 23.60
CA ASN A 139 -59.24 52.21 24.11
C ASN A 139 -60.00 51.01 24.70
N GLY A 140 -59.55 49.78 24.47
CA GLY A 140 -60.37 48.59 24.68
C GLY A 140 -61.54 48.55 23.69
N GLY A 141 -62.30 47.45 23.69
CA GLY A 141 -63.45 47.33 22.79
C GLY A 141 -64.06 45.95 22.74
N THR A 142 -65.26 45.85 22.18
CA THR A 142 -65.91 44.54 21.99
C THR A 142 -65.34 43.86 20.73
N VAL A 143 -64.88 42.62 20.88
CA VAL A 143 -64.47 41.76 19.77
C VAL A 143 -65.42 40.57 19.66
N TYR A 144 -65.50 39.99 18.46
CA TYR A 144 -66.37 38.84 18.18
C TYR A 144 -65.55 37.59 17.89
N LEU A 145 -65.87 36.48 18.54
CA LEU A 145 -65.12 35.24 18.49
C LEU A 145 -65.90 34.13 17.77
N ASP A 146 -65.27 33.51 16.77
CA ASP A 146 -65.76 32.30 16.11
C ASP A 146 -64.79 31.14 16.36
N GLY A 147 -65.32 30.00 16.82
CA GLY A 147 -64.53 28.81 17.12
C GLY A 147 -63.89 28.19 15.87
N ILE A 148 -62.63 27.78 16.01
CA ILE A 148 -61.91 26.98 15.01
C ILE A 148 -61.86 25.56 15.53
N MET A 149 -62.53 24.63 14.87
CA MET A 149 -62.78 23.29 15.42
C MET A 149 -62.30 22.18 14.47
N THR A 150 -61.94 21.04 15.04
CA THR A 150 -61.65 19.80 14.30
C THR A 150 -62.41 18.62 14.90
N VAL A 151 -62.50 17.52 14.14
CA VAL A 151 -62.99 16.24 14.64
C VAL A 151 -61.82 15.48 15.26
N THR A 152 -62.04 14.89 16.43
CA THR A 152 -61.12 13.96 17.08
C THR A 152 -61.75 12.57 17.06
N GLN A 153 -61.10 11.61 16.39
CA GLN A 153 -61.52 10.21 16.30
C GLN A 153 -60.50 9.32 17.02
N ASN A 154 -60.96 8.54 17.99
CA ASN A 154 -60.16 7.64 18.82
C ASN A 154 -58.91 8.32 19.41
N GLY A 155 -59.07 9.57 19.87
CA GLY A 155 -57.98 10.38 20.45
C GLY A 155 -57.11 11.14 19.43
N VAL A 156 -57.28 10.92 18.12
CA VAL A 156 -56.50 11.57 17.06
C VAL A 156 -57.27 12.73 16.43
N LYS A 157 -56.71 13.94 16.51
CA LYS A 157 -57.24 15.15 15.85
C LYS A 157 -57.07 15.03 14.32
N GLN A 158 -58.14 15.21 13.56
CA GLN A 158 -58.14 15.09 12.09
C GLN A 158 -57.64 16.36 11.38
N GLY A 159 -57.54 17.47 12.11
CA GLY A 159 -56.98 18.73 11.64
C GLY A 159 -56.16 19.40 12.74
N SER A 160 -55.34 20.35 12.32
CA SER A 160 -54.44 21.09 13.20
C SER A 160 -54.37 22.55 12.79
N MET A 161 -53.91 23.39 13.72
CA MET A 161 -53.61 24.78 13.46
C MET A 161 -52.18 25.08 13.94
N SER A 162 -51.41 25.74 13.08
CA SER A 162 -50.07 26.23 13.44
C SER A 162 -50.15 27.40 14.41
N GLU A 163 -49.03 27.76 15.03
CA GLU A 163 -48.98 28.94 15.91
C GLU A 163 -49.30 30.25 15.17
N GLY A 164 -49.04 30.32 13.85
CA GLY A 164 -49.37 31.46 12.99
C GLY A 164 -50.78 31.42 12.39
N GLY A 165 -51.66 30.52 12.85
CA GLY A 165 -53.06 30.46 12.40
C GLY A 165 -53.30 29.75 11.05
N ALA A 166 -52.29 29.10 10.48
CA ALA A 166 -52.45 28.28 9.27
C ALA A 166 -53.17 26.97 9.61
N LEU A 167 -54.19 26.63 8.83
CA LEU A 167 -55.04 25.45 9.06
C LEU A 167 -54.59 24.30 8.16
N SER A 168 -54.56 23.07 8.68
CA SER A 168 -54.27 21.86 7.91
C SER A 168 -55.17 20.70 8.34
N GLY A 169 -55.53 19.81 7.40
CA GLY A 169 -56.44 18.69 7.66
C GLY A 169 -57.91 19.11 7.80
N GLU A 170 -58.71 18.31 8.51
CA GLU A 170 -60.14 18.59 8.72
C GLU A 170 -60.34 19.68 9.78
N VAL A 171 -60.49 20.93 9.33
CA VAL A 171 -60.75 22.09 10.21
C VAL A 171 -61.97 22.87 9.73
N TYR A 172 -62.83 23.25 10.66
CA TYR A 172 -64.08 23.95 10.44
C TYR A 172 -64.09 25.28 11.18
N THR A 173 -64.31 26.38 10.47
CA THR A 173 -64.38 27.74 11.02
C THR A 173 -65.79 28.34 10.98
N THR A 174 -66.80 27.50 10.70
CA THR A 174 -68.22 27.89 10.68
C THR A 174 -69.07 26.83 11.37
N TYR A 175 -70.18 27.27 11.96
CA TYR A 175 -71.17 26.37 12.57
C TYR A 175 -71.67 25.29 11.58
N SER A 176 -72.08 25.69 10.37
CA SER A 176 -72.58 24.76 9.36
C SER A 176 -71.55 23.70 8.97
N GLY A 177 -70.26 24.07 8.94
CA GLY A 177 -69.16 23.16 8.66
C GLY A 177 -69.02 22.09 9.75
N ILE A 178 -68.85 22.50 11.01
CA ILE A 178 -68.66 21.52 12.09
C ILE A 178 -69.94 20.73 12.35
N ALA A 179 -71.13 21.33 12.33
CA ALA A 179 -72.40 20.65 12.57
C ALA A 179 -72.74 19.59 11.50
N GLY A 180 -72.25 19.79 10.28
CA GLY A 180 -72.34 18.83 9.17
C GLY A 180 -71.22 17.79 9.13
N ALA A 181 -70.14 17.97 9.90
CA ALA A 181 -68.95 17.12 9.82
C ALA A 181 -69.21 15.68 10.27
N ARG A 182 -70.00 15.48 11.33
CA ARG A 182 -70.38 14.16 11.87
C ARG A 182 -71.80 14.22 12.45
N ASN A 183 -72.38 13.07 12.77
CA ASN A 183 -73.70 12.98 13.43
C ASN A 183 -73.59 13.27 14.94
N TRP A 184 -73.47 14.55 15.30
CA TRP A 184 -73.39 14.97 16.70
C TRP A 184 -74.69 14.71 17.46
N ARG A 185 -74.56 14.29 18.73
CA ARG A 185 -75.70 14.09 19.64
C ARG A 185 -76.38 15.42 20.00
N ASP A 186 -75.60 16.48 20.16
CA ASP A 186 -76.08 17.84 20.39
C ASP A 186 -75.48 18.77 19.33
N LYS A 187 -76.18 18.89 18.20
CA LYS A 187 -75.78 19.82 17.13
C LYS A 187 -76.03 21.28 17.52
N GLU A 188 -77.00 21.55 18.38
CA GLU A 188 -77.39 22.91 18.76
C GLU A 188 -76.40 23.53 19.75
N GLY A 189 -75.82 22.73 20.66
CA GLY A 189 -74.75 23.16 21.56
C GLY A 189 -73.53 23.73 20.84
N LEU A 190 -73.22 23.26 19.62
CA LEU A 190 -72.12 23.79 18.79
C LEU A 190 -72.31 25.24 18.38
N LYS A 191 -73.56 25.76 18.32
CA LYS A 191 -73.81 27.18 18.02
C LYS A 191 -73.19 28.10 19.06
N SER A 192 -73.05 27.64 20.31
CA SER A 192 -72.49 28.44 21.40
C SER A 192 -71.04 28.89 21.13
N HIS A 193 -70.28 28.16 20.31
CA HIS A 193 -68.88 28.48 19.96
C HIS A 193 -68.73 29.47 18.80
N PHE A 194 -69.82 30.00 18.25
CA PHE A 194 -69.77 30.97 17.15
C PHE A 194 -70.48 32.26 17.53
N ASN A 195 -69.98 33.36 16.98
CA ASN A 195 -70.49 34.71 17.18
C ASN A 195 -70.56 35.19 18.64
N LYS A 196 -69.59 34.80 19.46
CA LYS A 196 -69.51 35.26 20.84
C LYS A 196 -68.97 36.69 20.90
N SER A 197 -69.69 37.62 21.51
CA SER A 197 -69.19 38.97 21.79
C SER A 197 -68.48 38.99 23.14
N VAL A 198 -67.21 39.40 23.16
CA VAL A 198 -66.39 39.47 24.38
C VAL A 198 -65.71 40.83 24.44
N TYR A 199 -65.72 41.47 25.61
CA TYR A 199 -65.04 42.74 25.82
C TYR A 199 -63.53 42.53 26.00
N PHE A 200 -62.71 43.22 25.22
CA PHE A 200 -61.25 43.27 25.32
C PHE A 200 -60.84 44.53 26.11
N PRO A 201 -60.08 44.41 27.20
CA PRO A 201 -59.66 45.56 28.00
C PRO A 201 -58.57 46.39 27.31
N ALA A 202 -58.59 47.70 27.52
CA ALA A 202 -57.50 48.58 27.08
C ALA A 202 -56.18 48.15 27.74
N ASN A 203 -55.13 47.97 26.95
CA ASN A 203 -53.78 47.67 27.45
C ASN A 203 -52.74 48.51 26.68
N PRO A 204 -52.69 49.83 26.92
CA PRO A 204 -51.82 50.75 26.18
C PRO A 204 -50.32 50.46 26.38
N GLY A 205 -49.94 49.74 27.45
CA GLY A 205 -48.56 49.33 27.70
C GLY A 205 -48.00 48.29 26.71
N MET A 206 -48.85 47.67 25.89
CA MET A 206 -48.44 46.75 24.81
C MET A 206 -48.07 47.47 23.51
N ILE A 207 -48.45 48.74 23.37
CA ILE A 207 -48.16 49.55 22.18
C ILE A 207 -46.75 50.13 22.36
N GLU A 208 -45.73 49.49 21.79
CA GLU A 208 -44.40 50.12 21.71
C GLU A 208 -44.48 51.34 20.78
N ALA A 209 -44.33 52.53 21.34
CA ALA A 209 -43.95 53.70 20.56
C ALA A 209 -42.56 53.45 19.95
N PRO A 210 -42.28 53.86 18.69
CA PRO A 210 -40.91 53.95 18.22
C PRO A 210 -40.20 54.94 19.15
N VAL A 211 -39.27 54.43 19.98
CA VAL A 211 -38.47 55.30 20.83
C VAL A 211 -37.43 55.95 19.93
N GLU A 212 -37.68 57.21 19.62
CA GLU A 212 -36.70 58.13 19.06
C GLU A 212 -35.54 58.25 20.08
N GLY A 213 -34.34 57.79 19.71
CA GLY A 213 -33.09 58.24 20.35
C GLY A 213 -32.22 57.24 21.14
N ASP A 214 -32.45 55.92 21.14
CA ASP A 214 -31.50 54.96 21.76
C ASP A 214 -30.89 53.99 20.72
N GLU A 215 -29.56 53.81 20.72
CA GLU A 215 -28.83 52.91 19.80
C GLU A 215 -29.34 51.46 19.92
N ASN A 216 -29.87 50.87 18.84
CA ASN A 216 -30.23 49.44 18.85
C ASN A 216 -28.97 48.60 18.60
N VAL A 217 -28.68 47.66 19.51
CA VAL A 217 -27.55 46.73 19.37
C VAL A 217 -28.03 45.28 19.37
N GLU A 218 -27.67 44.52 18.34
CA GLU A 218 -27.83 43.05 18.33
C GLU A 218 -26.47 42.34 18.34
N VAL A 219 -26.39 41.22 19.07
CA VAL A 219 -25.19 40.38 19.12
C VAL A 219 -25.38 39.21 18.17
N VAL A 220 -24.41 39.00 17.28
CA VAL A 220 -24.42 37.95 16.27
C VAL A 220 -23.16 37.11 16.39
N THR A 221 -23.33 35.80 16.60
CA THR A 221 -22.22 34.85 16.56
C THR A 221 -22.17 34.15 15.21
N VAL A 222 -21.00 34.15 14.60
CA VAL A 222 -20.68 33.52 13.32
C VAL A 222 -19.66 32.43 13.58
N THR A 223 -19.91 31.23 13.07
CA THR A 223 -18.96 30.11 13.09
C THR A 223 -18.66 29.71 11.65
N SER A 224 -17.39 29.43 11.34
CA SER A 224 -17.02 28.95 10.02
C SER A 224 -17.70 27.61 9.69
N GLY A 225 -17.99 27.40 8.40
CA GLY A 225 -18.61 26.18 7.89
C GLY A 225 -17.79 24.92 8.20
N ILE A 226 -16.46 25.03 8.15
CA ILE A 226 -15.55 24.06 8.76
C ILE A 226 -15.17 24.55 10.16
N ASN A 227 -15.38 23.71 11.17
CA ASN A 227 -15.12 23.97 12.57
C ASN A 227 -14.72 22.67 13.28
N MET A 228 -14.43 22.72 14.58
CA MET A 228 -13.93 21.58 15.35
C MET A 228 -14.75 20.29 15.17
N ASP A 229 -16.08 20.41 15.07
CA ASP A 229 -16.98 19.25 15.04
C ASP A 229 -16.95 18.50 13.69
N ASN A 230 -16.45 19.13 12.62
CA ASN A 230 -16.43 18.55 11.27
C ASN A 230 -15.06 18.59 10.58
N LEU A 231 -13.98 18.89 11.31
CA LEU A 231 -12.60 18.89 10.78
C LEU A 231 -12.20 17.56 10.15
N SER A 232 -12.69 16.43 10.67
CA SER A 232 -12.40 15.09 10.13
C SER A 232 -12.91 14.90 8.70
N SER A 233 -14.02 15.56 8.33
CA SER A 233 -14.53 15.51 6.96
C SER A 233 -13.69 16.32 5.97
N ALA A 234 -12.94 17.30 6.46
CA ALA A 234 -12.09 18.18 5.66
C ALA A 234 -10.65 17.66 5.58
N ASN A 235 -10.11 17.15 6.68
CA ASN A 235 -8.69 16.81 6.76
C ASN A 235 -8.39 15.47 6.11
N ARG A 236 -7.35 15.43 5.28
CA ARG A 236 -6.83 14.20 4.66
C ARG A 236 -5.32 14.12 4.85
N LEU A 237 -4.84 12.93 5.20
CA LEU A 237 -3.43 12.54 5.26
C LEU A 237 -3.28 11.21 4.53
N TRP A 238 -2.12 10.95 3.94
CA TRP A 238 -1.82 9.70 3.25
C TRP A 238 -0.33 9.39 3.34
N ILE A 239 0.01 8.12 3.15
CA ILE A 239 1.38 7.62 3.06
C ILE A 239 1.59 7.09 1.65
N SER A 240 2.58 7.60 0.92
CA SER A 240 2.82 7.23 -0.47
C SER A 240 4.29 6.92 -0.75
N SER A 241 4.56 6.27 -1.87
CA SER A 241 5.90 6.07 -2.42
C SER A 241 5.81 6.20 -3.94
N ASP A 242 6.86 6.74 -4.55
CA ASP A 242 6.92 6.89 -6.02
C ASP A 242 7.24 5.57 -6.72
N GLU A 243 7.84 4.61 -6.00
CA GLU A 243 8.26 3.30 -6.54
C GLU A 243 7.32 2.15 -6.16
N PHE A 244 6.57 2.28 -5.05
CA PHE A 244 5.80 1.18 -4.47
C PHE A 244 4.36 1.58 -4.15
N GLU A 245 3.44 0.63 -4.34
CA GLU A 245 2.08 0.75 -3.82
C GLU A 245 2.08 0.38 -2.32
N VAL A 246 2.27 1.39 -1.47
CA VAL A 246 2.48 1.27 -0.01
C VAL A 246 1.39 0.44 0.68
N SER A 247 0.14 0.56 0.24
CA SER A 247 -0.99 -0.18 0.81
C SER A 247 -0.98 -1.68 0.49
N ARG A 248 -0.20 -2.09 -0.52
CA ARG A 248 -0.14 -3.48 -1.00
C ARG A 248 1.17 -4.15 -0.66
N ALA A 249 2.30 -3.53 -0.98
CA ALA A 249 3.61 -4.11 -0.71
C ALA A 249 4.69 -3.03 -0.83
N ILE A 250 5.51 -2.88 0.22
CA ILE A 250 6.73 -2.08 0.20
C ILE A 250 7.82 -2.81 0.99
N PRO A 251 9.05 -2.95 0.46
CA PRO A 251 10.14 -3.56 1.20
C PRO A 251 10.51 -2.76 2.45
N SER A 252 10.94 -3.46 3.50
CA SER A 252 11.65 -2.79 4.59
C SER A 252 12.91 -2.10 4.04
N SER A 253 13.41 -1.07 4.72
CA SER A 253 14.51 -0.18 4.28
C SER A 253 14.17 0.82 3.16
N GLU A 254 13.00 0.74 2.53
CA GLU A 254 12.55 1.75 1.56
C GLU A 254 11.94 2.98 2.26
N CYS A 255 11.90 4.09 1.53
CA CYS A 255 11.33 5.34 1.99
C CYS A 255 9.87 5.51 1.56
N VAL A 256 9.09 6.10 2.45
CA VAL A 256 7.76 6.64 2.16
C VAL A 256 7.74 8.16 2.35
N SER A 257 6.72 8.78 1.78
CA SER A 257 6.39 10.18 1.96
C SER A 257 5.05 10.30 2.66
N ILE A 258 4.96 11.19 3.62
CA ILE A 258 3.71 11.50 4.32
C ILE A 258 3.18 12.80 3.73
N GLY A 259 2.04 12.71 3.06
CA GLY A 259 1.38 13.82 2.40
C GLY A 259 0.04 14.16 3.06
N GLY A 260 -0.47 15.35 2.80
CA GLY A 260 -1.73 15.78 3.36
C GLY A 260 -2.32 17.03 2.76
N SER A 261 -3.63 17.17 2.92
CA SER A 261 -4.39 18.39 2.65
C SER A 261 -5.30 18.66 3.85
N LEU A 262 -4.87 19.62 4.67
CA LEU A 262 -5.47 19.90 5.98
C LEU A 262 -6.08 21.30 5.99
N GLN A 263 -7.16 21.51 6.73
CA GLN A 263 -7.76 22.84 6.89
C GLN A 263 -6.76 23.76 7.60
N LYS A 264 -6.46 24.92 7.02
CA LYS A 264 -5.52 25.93 7.56
C LYS A 264 -5.96 26.47 8.92
N TYR A 265 -7.25 26.78 9.05
CA TYR A 265 -7.83 27.35 10.26
C TYR A 265 -9.36 27.23 10.27
N TYR A 266 -9.94 27.37 11.46
CA TYR A 266 -11.36 27.62 11.66
C TYR A 266 -11.54 28.74 12.69
N TYR A 267 -12.70 29.38 12.68
CA TYR A 267 -12.96 30.47 13.62
C TYR A 267 -14.42 30.52 14.07
N GLN A 268 -14.59 31.18 15.21
CA GLN A 268 -15.87 31.66 15.69
C GLN A 268 -15.70 33.11 16.12
N ALA A 269 -16.50 34.01 15.57
CA ALA A 269 -16.49 35.42 15.92
C ALA A 269 -17.86 35.86 16.43
N THR A 270 -17.86 36.78 17.39
CA THR A 270 -19.07 37.42 17.89
C THR A 270 -18.97 38.91 17.58
N TYR A 271 -19.96 39.42 16.87
CA TYR A 271 -20.07 40.81 16.43
C TYR A 271 -21.25 41.50 17.12
N GLU A 272 -21.13 42.81 17.30
CA GLU A 272 -22.22 43.69 17.68
C GLU A 272 -22.65 44.48 16.45
N HIS A 273 -23.93 44.41 16.08
CA HIS A 273 -24.53 45.19 15.01
C HIS A 273 -25.28 46.37 15.63
N HIS A 274 -24.78 47.56 15.35
CA HIS A 274 -25.31 48.83 15.81
C HIS A 274 -26.14 49.43 14.67
N TYR A 275 -27.42 49.66 14.89
CA TYR A 275 -28.30 50.20 13.86
C TYR A 275 -29.42 51.05 14.46
N GLY A 276 -30.02 51.90 13.63
CA GLY A 276 -31.15 52.73 14.03
C GLY A 276 -31.19 54.05 13.28
N THR A 277 -31.89 55.01 13.85
CA THR A 277 -32.03 56.35 13.30
C THR A 277 -31.39 57.34 14.26
N ARG A 278 -30.57 58.25 13.74
CA ARG A 278 -29.94 59.33 14.50
C ARG A 278 -30.35 60.66 13.90
N ALA A 279 -30.82 61.56 14.77
CA ALA A 279 -31.12 62.93 14.42
C ALA A 279 -29.83 63.70 14.12
N VAL A 280 -29.75 64.32 12.93
CA VAL A 280 -28.68 65.22 12.55
C VAL A 280 -29.15 66.65 12.82
N PRO A 281 -28.49 67.40 13.72
CA PRO A 281 -28.86 68.79 14.01
C PRO A 281 -28.43 69.68 12.85
N VAL A 282 -29.39 70.21 12.09
CA VAL A 282 -29.13 71.02 10.89
C VAL A 282 -29.49 72.48 11.12
N THR A 283 -28.53 73.36 10.83
CA THR A 283 -28.73 74.81 10.80
C THR A 283 -29.05 75.26 9.37
N ALA A 284 -30.30 75.63 9.11
CA ALA A 284 -30.77 76.05 7.80
C ALA A 284 -30.95 77.58 7.73
N SER A 285 -30.34 78.21 6.73
CA SER A 285 -30.62 79.58 6.33
C SER A 285 -31.79 79.58 5.35
N VAL A 286 -32.98 79.95 5.83
CA VAL A 286 -34.23 79.92 5.06
C VAL A 286 -34.55 81.33 4.58
N THR A 287 -34.60 81.53 3.26
CA THR A 287 -34.95 82.83 2.67
C THR A 287 -36.41 82.84 2.24
N TYR A 288 -37.23 83.70 2.86
CA TYR A 288 -38.64 83.89 2.49
C TYR A 288 -38.79 85.14 1.62
N THR A 289 -39.64 85.06 0.59
CA THR A 289 -40.05 86.24 -0.19
C THR A 289 -41.42 86.70 0.32
N LEU A 290 -41.45 87.80 1.06
CA LEU A 290 -42.68 88.39 1.61
C LEU A 290 -43.29 89.35 0.58
N THR A 291 -44.59 89.24 0.32
CA THR A 291 -45.32 90.15 -0.58
C THR A 291 -46.59 90.69 0.08
N TRP A 292 -46.83 92.00 -0.02
CA TRP A 292 -48.07 92.64 0.43
C TRP A 292 -48.34 93.93 -0.36
N ASN A 293 -49.57 94.43 -0.30
CA ASN A 293 -50.00 95.63 -1.02
C ASN A 293 -50.96 96.46 -0.17
N ASP A 294 -50.45 97.52 0.43
CA ASP A 294 -51.18 98.49 1.28
C ASP A 294 -51.62 99.74 0.50
N GLY A 295 -51.57 99.69 -0.83
CA GLY A 295 -51.70 100.83 -1.74
C GLY A 295 -50.49 100.98 -2.68
N ARG A 296 -49.35 100.32 -2.36
CA ARG A 296 -48.22 100.07 -3.26
C ARG A 296 -47.77 98.61 -3.12
N THR A 297 -47.34 97.98 -4.22
CA THR A 297 -46.86 96.59 -4.16
C THR A 297 -45.48 96.52 -3.50
N HIS A 298 -45.38 95.79 -2.40
CA HIS A 298 -44.14 95.53 -1.67
C HIS A 298 -43.69 94.07 -1.87
N ARG A 299 -42.37 93.88 -2.11
CA ARG A 299 -41.69 92.58 -2.16
C ARG A 299 -40.37 92.68 -1.41
N GLU A 300 -40.19 91.84 -0.41
CA GLU A 300 -39.02 91.83 0.46
C GLU A 300 -38.48 90.40 0.59
N GLN A 301 -37.16 90.23 0.61
CA GLN A 301 -36.54 88.95 0.96
C GLN A 301 -35.97 89.02 2.36
N VAL A 302 -36.33 88.06 3.20
CA VAL A 302 -35.85 87.96 4.58
C VAL A 302 -35.27 86.57 4.79
N THR A 303 -34.00 86.52 5.20
CA THR A 303 -33.33 85.26 5.57
C THR A 303 -33.33 85.11 7.07
N VAL A 304 -33.76 83.94 7.56
CA VAL A 304 -33.72 83.56 8.97
C VAL A 304 -32.97 82.25 9.14
N THR A 305 -32.26 82.12 10.27
CA THR A 305 -31.64 80.87 10.65
C THR A 305 -32.62 80.06 11.48
N LYS A 306 -32.91 78.84 11.03
CA LYS A 306 -33.75 77.87 11.75
C LYS A 306 -32.94 76.59 12.00
N SER A 307 -33.17 75.94 13.13
CA SER A 307 -32.58 74.63 13.44
C SER A 307 -33.64 73.55 13.27
N VAL A 308 -33.30 72.45 12.60
CA VAL A 308 -34.18 71.29 12.41
C VAL A 308 -33.38 70.01 12.59
N GLU A 309 -33.97 69.02 13.23
CA GLU A 309 -33.39 67.69 13.40
C GLU A 309 -33.79 66.81 12.21
N VAL A 310 -32.81 66.36 11.43
CA VAL A 310 -33.05 65.54 10.25
C VAL A 310 -32.73 64.08 10.57
N PRO A 311 -33.72 63.16 10.57
CA PRO A 311 -33.47 61.75 10.87
C PRO A 311 -32.66 61.09 9.76
N ARG A 312 -31.57 60.40 10.13
CA ARG A 312 -30.76 59.59 9.22
C ARG A 312 -30.55 58.20 9.78
N GLU A 313 -30.75 57.19 8.95
CA GLU A 313 -30.47 55.81 9.32
C GLU A 313 -28.96 55.55 9.37
N TYR A 314 -28.56 54.64 10.26
CA TYR A 314 -27.20 54.13 10.33
C TYR A 314 -27.20 52.61 10.63
N SER A 315 -26.20 51.88 10.12
CA SER A 315 -25.99 50.45 10.40
C SER A 315 -24.50 50.09 10.23
N TYR A 316 -23.87 49.64 11.32
CA TYR A 316 -22.46 49.21 11.33
C TYR A 316 -22.18 48.11 12.36
N TRP A 317 -21.01 47.50 12.27
CA TRP A 317 -20.64 46.32 13.05
C TRP A 317 -19.35 46.55 13.84
N LYS A 318 -19.30 46.04 15.07
CA LYS A 318 -18.11 46.03 15.94
C LYS A 318 -17.73 44.61 16.37
N ILE A 319 -16.45 44.37 16.62
CA ILE A 319 -15.90 43.08 17.07
C ILE A 319 -16.00 42.98 18.59
N ARG A 320 -16.81 42.01 19.06
CA ARG A 320 -16.88 41.65 20.47
C ARG A 320 -15.79 40.65 20.85
N MET A 321 -15.70 39.54 20.12
CA MET A 321 -14.77 38.44 20.40
C MET A 321 -14.41 37.69 19.12
N ILE A 322 -13.16 37.22 18.99
CA ILE A 322 -12.72 36.33 17.91
C ILE A 322 -11.96 35.15 18.53
N ASN A 323 -12.42 33.94 18.26
CA ASN A 323 -11.74 32.68 18.52
C ASN A 323 -11.25 32.12 17.19
N LEU A 324 -9.98 32.31 16.87
CA LEU A 324 -9.34 31.80 15.66
C LEU A 324 -8.34 30.69 16.05
N CYS A 325 -8.50 29.51 15.46
CA CYS A 325 -7.58 28.40 15.65
C CYS A 325 -6.96 27.99 14.31
N TYR A 326 -5.64 27.78 14.29
CA TYR A 326 -4.88 27.50 13.07
C TYR A 326 -4.14 26.17 13.18
N LEU A 327 -3.93 25.52 12.04
CA LEU A 327 -3.20 24.25 11.93
C LEU A 327 -1.74 24.47 12.32
N LYS A 328 -1.35 23.90 13.46
CA LYS A 328 0.01 24.00 13.98
C LYS A 328 0.86 22.81 13.57
N ASN A 329 0.39 21.59 13.87
CA ASN A 329 1.11 20.35 13.60
C ASN A 329 0.16 19.28 13.06
N ALA A 330 0.72 18.23 12.50
CA ALA A 330 0.01 17.00 12.18
C ALA A 330 0.90 15.80 12.51
N GLU A 331 0.28 14.68 12.83
CA GLU A 331 0.98 13.46 13.21
C GLU A 331 0.33 12.28 12.51
N VAL A 332 1.15 11.39 11.95
CA VAL A 332 0.74 10.09 11.44
C VAL A 332 1.42 9.02 12.28
N ARG A 333 0.62 8.11 12.83
CA ARG A 333 1.10 6.94 13.58
C ARG A 333 0.88 5.69 12.75
N ASN A 334 1.93 4.92 12.58
CA ASN A 334 1.91 3.63 11.91
C ASN A 334 3.13 2.83 12.39
N GLY A 335 2.94 1.56 12.78
CA GLY A 335 4.00 0.74 13.36
C GLY A 335 5.15 0.38 12.42
N ALA A 336 5.03 0.61 11.11
CA ALA A 336 6.11 0.45 10.13
C ALA A 336 7.02 1.70 10.05
N LEU A 337 6.58 2.85 10.56
CA LEU A 337 7.35 4.08 10.54
C LEU A 337 8.43 4.07 11.64
N PRO A 338 9.52 4.84 11.49
CA PRO A 338 10.51 5.01 12.56
C PRO A 338 9.81 5.51 13.84
N ASP A 339 10.13 4.90 14.97
CA ASP A 339 9.52 5.17 16.29
C ASP A 339 7.97 5.07 16.33
N GLY A 340 7.36 4.41 15.32
CA GLY A 340 5.92 4.21 15.18
C GLY A 340 5.12 5.48 14.87
N ASN A 341 5.76 6.63 14.68
CA ASN A 341 5.08 7.89 14.42
C ASN A 341 5.96 8.87 13.64
N VAL A 342 5.31 9.74 12.87
CA VAL A 342 5.97 10.87 12.23
C VAL A 342 5.16 12.13 12.44
N ARG A 343 5.85 13.14 12.96
CA ARG A 343 5.29 14.46 13.23
C ARG A 343 5.73 15.48 12.16
N LEU A 344 4.75 16.26 11.72
CA LEU A 344 4.85 17.39 10.82
C LEU A 344 4.63 18.66 11.66
N GLU A 345 5.64 19.50 11.78
CA GLU A 345 5.60 20.66 12.69
C GLU A 345 5.56 21.98 11.94
N ASN A 346 5.01 23.01 12.61
CA ASN A 346 4.99 24.39 12.12
C ASN A 346 4.37 24.53 10.72
N LEU A 347 3.22 23.87 10.53
CA LEU A 347 2.61 23.69 9.22
C LEU A 347 2.03 24.96 8.62
N TYR A 348 1.51 25.84 9.47
CA TYR A 348 0.86 27.07 9.05
C TYR A 348 0.82 28.07 10.20
N TYR A 349 0.93 29.37 9.88
CA TYR A 349 0.72 30.46 10.82
C TYR A 349 -0.04 31.59 10.11
N PRO A 350 -1.22 32.00 10.60
CA PRO A 350 -2.07 32.97 9.91
C PRO A 350 -1.52 34.40 10.03
N ASN A 351 -1.63 35.18 8.95
CA ASN A 351 -1.43 36.63 9.02
C ASN A 351 -2.76 37.31 9.36
N VAL A 352 -2.91 37.78 10.60
CA VAL A 352 -4.19 38.28 11.13
C VAL A 352 -4.12 39.79 11.36
N THR A 353 -5.09 40.52 10.80
CA THR A 353 -5.28 41.94 11.13
C THR A 353 -6.61 42.12 11.86
N VAL A 354 -6.56 42.72 13.05
CA VAL A 354 -7.75 43.14 13.82
C VAL A 354 -7.58 44.60 14.21
N GLN A 355 -8.51 45.45 13.81
CA GLN A 355 -8.52 46.87 14.19
C GLN A 355 -9.90 47.25 14.71
N LYS A 356 -9.97 47.75 15.95
CA LYS A 356 -11.20 48.28 16.54
C LYS A 356 -11.26 49.78 16.31
N ASN A 357 -12.28 50.26 15.60
CA ASN A 357 -12.45 51.67 15.29
C ASN A 357 -13.11 52.38 16.48
N THR A 358 -12.51 53.51 16.88
CA THR A 358 -13.04 54.39 17.91
C THR A 358 -14.19 55.23 17.38
N ASP A 359 -14.08 55.70 16.14
CA ASP A 359 -15.04 56.60 15.48
C ASP A 359 -15.80 55.87 14.34
N SER A 360 -16.76 55.04 14.71
CA SER A 360 -17.55 54.21 13.77
C SER A 360 -18.69 54.94 13.07
N MET A 361 -18.98 56.19 13.46
CA MET A 361 -20.07 57.00 12.92
C MET A 361 -19.69 58.48 12.88
N THR A 362 -19.88 59.12 11.73
CA THR A 362 -19.64 60.54 11.49
C THR A 362 -20.89 61.18 10.89
N LEU A 363 -21.35 62.28 11.49
CA LEU A 363 -22.51 63.03 11.00
C LEU A 363 -22.10 63.91 9.80
N PRO A 364 -22.99 64.10 8.81
CA PRO A 364 -22.71 64.98 7.67
C PRO A 364 -22.62 66.45 8.11
N GLU A 365 -21.98 67.28 7.29
CA GLU A 365 -21.97 68.72 7.50
C GLU A 365 -23.39 69.29 7.44
N ALA A 366 -23.76 70.09 8.44
CA ALA A 366 -25.14 70.36 8.77
C ALA A 366 -25.53 71.84 8.62
N THR A 367 -25.05 72.49 7.56
CA THR A 367 -25.39 73.87 7.22
C THR A 367 -25.93 73.94 5.79
N VAL A 368 -27.13 74.51 5.60
CA VAL A 368 -27.74 74.55 4.27
C VAL A 368 -28.55 75.82 4.03
N ALA A 369 -28.60 76.29 2.78
CA ALA A 369 -29.49 77.36 2.35
C ALA A 369 -30.71 76.79 1.60
N VAL A 370 -31.92 77.20 2.00
CA VAL A 370 -33.18 76.75 1.40
C VAL A 370 -34.11 77.93 1.12
N ASP A 371 -34.92 77.80 0.07
CA ASP A 371 -35.96 78.77 -0.26
C ASP A 371 -37.22 78.44 0.55
N GLY A 372 -37.65 79.38 1.39
CA GLY A 372 -38.84 79.26 2.22
C GLY A 372 -40.13 79.56 1.46
N GLY A 373 -40.03 79.95 0.19
CA GLY A 373 -41.16 80.26 -0.68
C GLY A 373 -41.69 81.68 -0.53
N VAL A 374 -42.78 81.97 -1.24
CA VAL A 374 -43.42 83.30 -1.25
C VAL A 374 -44.58 83.33 -0.26
N ILE A 375 -44.55 84.26 0.69
CA ILE A 375 -45.62 84.46 1.68
C ILE A 375 -46.36 85.76 1.36
N ALA A 376 -47.64 85.65 1.00
CA ALA A 376 -48.48 86.79 0.66
C ALA A 376 -49.29 87.26 1.89
N GLY A 377 -49.12 88.51 2.31
CA GLY A 377 -49.77 89.12 3.48
C GLY A 377 -51.01 89.97 3.16
N GLY A 378 -51.47 89.97 1.91
CA GLY A 378 -52.61 90.78 1.48
C GLY A 378 -52.29 92.27 1.59
N THR A 379 -52.94 92.98 2.54
CA THR A 379 -52.78 94.43 2.74
C THR A 379 -51.76 94.83 3.82
N THR A 380 -51.11 93.87 4.48
CA THR A 380 -50.13 94.12 5.55
C THR A 380 -48.93 93.21 5.42
N ARG A 381 -47.74 93.66 5.88
CA ARG A 381 -46.52 92.85 5.84
C ARG A 381 -46.74 91.51 6.59
N PRO A 382 -46.60 90.36 5.92
CA PRO A 382 -46.80 89.07 6.57
C PRO A 382 -45.67 88.78 7.57
N ALA A 383 -46.01 88.07 8.65
CA ALA A 383 -45.02 87.50 9.56
C ALA A 383 -44.36 86.28 8.91
N ILE A 384 -43.13 85.98 9.32
CA ILE A 384 -42.43 84.77 8.87
C ILE A 384 -43.15 83.57 9.49
N PRO A 385 -43.57 82.57 8.71
CA PRO A 385 -44.30 81.43 9.22
C PRO A 385 -43.42 80.55 10.12
N ASP A 386 -44.03 80.02 11.16
CA ASP A 386 -43.46 78.95 11.99
C ASP A 386 -43.73 77.58 11.36
N SER A 387 -43.45 77.47 10.05
CA SER A 387 -43.66 76.25 9.27
C SER A 387 -42.54 75.24 9.53
N ASP A 388 -42.89 73.96 9.58
CA ASP A 388 -41.91 72.86 9.55
C ASP A 388 -41.08 72.95 8.26
N ILE A 389 -39.76 73.10 8.43
CA ILE A 389 -38.80 73.24 7.34
C ILE A 389 -38.13 71.92 6.98
N LEU A 390 -38.44 70.82 7.69
CA LEU A 390 -37.89 69.50 7.43
C LEU A 390 -38.03 69.08 5.96
N PRO A 391 -39.19 69.23 5.27
CA PRO A 391 -39.32 68.82 3.86
C PRO A 391 -38.43 69.61 2.89
N LEU A 392 -38.03 70.83 3.25
CA LEU A 392 -37.18 71.70 2.42
C LEU A 392 -35.69 71.39 2.60
N VAL A 393 -35.32 70.86 3.76
CA VAL A 393 -33.95 70.59 4.19
C VAL A 393 -33.56 69.13 3.97
N ASP A 394 -34.50 68.20 4.15
CA ASP A 394 -34.25 66.76 4.19
C ASP A 394 -33.49 66.24 2.95
N ASN A 395 -33.92 66.61 1.75
CA ASN A 395 -33.26 66.18 0.51
C ASN A 395 -31.90 66.85 0.24
N LYS A 396 -31.49 67.85 1.03
CA LYS A 396 -30.22 68.57 0.86
C LYS A 396 -29.12 68.16 1.83
N ILE A 397 -29.45 67.40 2.87
CA ILE A 397 -28.50 66.96 3.91
C ILE A 397 -28.02 65.55 3.57
N GLY A 398 -26.70 65.37 3.58
CA GLY A 398 -26.06 64.08 3.28
C GLY A 398 -26.48 62.95 4.23
N LYS A 399 -26.01 61.74 3.94
CA LYS A 399 -26.20 60.57 4.79
C LYS A 399 -25.14 60.51 5.90
N ILE A 400 -25.41 59.77 6.97
CA ILE A 400 -24.40 59.47 8.00
C ILE A 400 -23.32 58.59 7.37
N ILE A 401 -22.04 58.85 7.69
CA ILE A 401 -20.94 57.97 7.30
C ILE A 401 -20.64 57.01 8.44
N VAL A 402 -20.62 55.72 8.14
CA VAL A 402 -20.37 54.65 9.11
C VAL A 402 -19.16 53.78 8.72
N LYS A 403 -18.53 53.15 9.72
CA LYS A 403 -17.37 52.25 9.57
C LYS A 403 -17.48 51.06 10.50
N ASN A 404 -17.22 49.87 9.95
CA ASN A 404 -17.02 48.67 10.73
C ASN A 404 -15.64 48.67 11.41
N ASP A 405 -15.47 47.82 12.42
CA ASP A 405 -14.12 47.32 12.77
C ASP A 405 -13.50 46.53 11.59
N VAL A 406 -12.19 46.29 11.62
CA VAL A 406 -11.48 45.52 10.58
C VAL A 406 -11.09 44.15 11.12
N PHE A 407 -11.37 43.11 10.34
CA PHE A 407 -10.86 41.76 10.56
C PHE A 407 -10.50 41.10 9.24
N SER A 408 -9.25 40.67 9.10
CA SER A 408 -8.78 39.90 7.96
C SER A 408 -7.79 38.81 8.38
N VAL A 409 -7.75 37.74 7.58
CA VAL A 409 -6.80 36.62 7.74
C VAL A 409 -6.23 36.30 6.36
N ASP A 410 -4.90 36.20 6.24
CA ASP A 410 -4.17 35.97 4.99
C ASP A 410 -4.55 36.95 3.85
N GLY A 411 -4.90 38.18 4.22
CA GLY A 411 -5.35 39.22 3.28
C GLY A 411 -6.81 39.12 2.84
N GLU A 412 -7.54 38.05 3.21
CA GLU A 412 -8.98 37.95 2.98
C GLU A 412 -9.72 38.82 4.01
N ILE A 413 -10.42 39.86 3.53
CA ILE A 413 -11.14 40.82 4.39
C ILE A 413 -12.49 40.23 4.78
N TRP A 414 -12.65 39.83 6.04
CA TRP A 414 -13.90 39.29 6.55
C TRP A 414 -14.79 40.36 7.18
N MET A 415 -14.18 41.48 7.58
CA MET A 415 -14.88 42.66 8.04
C MET A 415 -14.15 43.89 7.49
N ASN A 416 -14.81 44.61 6.58
CA ASN A 416 -14.24 45.75 5.88
C ASN A 416 -14.54 47.05 6.64
N GLY A 417 -13.49 47.74 7.09
CA GLY A 417 -13.59 49.02 7.83
C GLY A 417 -13.60 50.28 6.97
N ALA A 418 -13.80 50.17 5.64
CA ALA A 418 -13.98 51.33 4.78
C ALA A 418 -15.21 52.16 5.18
N ALA A 419 -15.14 53.47 4.94
CA ALA A 419 -16.26 54.38 5.15
C ALA A 419 -17.39 54.10 4.16
N CYS A 420 -18.63 54.01 4.64
CA CYS A 420 -19.83 53.81 3.82
C CYS A 420 -20.92 54.81 4.24
N GLU A 421 -21.73 55.26 3.29
CA GLU A 421 -22.93 56.02 3.59
C GLU A 421 -24.01 55.09 4.15
N GLU A 422 -24.63 55.47 5.26
CA GLU A 422 -25.78 54.86 5.93
C GLU A 422 -25.53 53.45 6.48
N LYS A 423 -25.03 52.53 5.67
CA LYS A 423 -24.90 51.11 6.03
C LYS A 423 -23.59 50.52 5.54
N THR A 424 -22.91 49.79 6.42
CA THR A 424 -21.73 49.00 6.06
C THR A 424 -22.11 47.58 5.60
N PRO A 425 -21.20 46.89 4.87
CA PRO A 425 -21.36 45.46 4.59
C PRO A 425 -21.43 44.62 5.88
N VAL A 426 -22.22 43.55 5.83
CA VAL A 426 -22.30 42.56 6.92
C VAL A 426 -20.98 41.76 6.97
N PRO A 427 -20.48 41.39 8.17
CA PRO A 427 -19.31 40.53 8.30
C PRO A 427 -19.48 39.22 7.52
N VAL A 428 -18.43 38.82 6.80
CA VAL A 428 -18.42 37.60 5.98
C VAL A 428 -18.40 36.38 6.88
N THR A 429 -19.28 35.42 6.57
CA THR A 429 -19.24 34.07 7.17
C THR A 429 -18.55 33.12 6.21
N LEU A 430 -17.44 32.53 6.63
CA LEU A 430 -16.73 31.58 5.77
C LEU A 430 -17.49 30.25 5.70
N SER A 431 -17.83 29.83 4.50
CA SER A 431 -18.47 28.53 4.25
C SER A 431 -17.53 27.50 3.62
N GLY A 432 -16.49 27.92 2.90
CA GLY A 432 -15.58 27.05 2.14
C GLY A 432 -14.33 26.58 2.90
N GLU A 433 -13.73 25.51 2.39
CA GLU A 433 -12.46 24.97 2.87
C GLU A 433 -11.27 25.85 2.47
N ARG A 434 -10.24 25.88 3.31
CA ARG A 434 -8.97 26.58 3.04
C ARG A 434 -7.86 25.61 3.40
N LYS A 435 -7.25 24.98 2.40
CA LYS A 435 -6.32 23.88 2.61
C LYS A 435 -4.87 24.33 2.71
N GLN A 436 -4.12 23.63 3.54
CA GLN A 436 -2.67 23.63 3.61
C GLN A 436 -2.20 22.27 3.07
N SER A 437 -1.40 22.30 2.01
CA SER A 437 -0.66 21.12 1.59
C SER A 437 0.49 20.88 2.57
N VAL A 438 0.66 19.65 3.00
CA VAL A 438 1.73 19.24 3.93
C VAL A 438 2.43 18.03 3.36
N GLN A 439 3.75 17.99 3.53
CA GLN A 439 4.55 16.90 3.02
C GLN A 439 5.83 16.72 3.84
N LYS A 440 6.19 15.48 4.11
CA LYS A 440 7.51 15.07 4.59
C LYS A 440 7.96 13.86 3.81
N ASN A 441 9.08 14.02 3.10
CA ASN A 441 9.66 13.01 2.23
C ASN A 441 10.73 12.21 2.97
N GLU A 442 11.18 11.12 2.35
CA GLU A 442 12.34 10.34 2.77
C GLU A 442 12.22 9.76 4.19
N VAL A 443 11.00 9.38 4.60
CA VAL A 443 10.79 8.65 5.84
C VAL A 443 11.11 7.18 5.62
N GLN A 444 12.28 6.73 6.06
CA GLN A 444 12.74 5.36 5.87
C GLN A 444 12.05 4.38 6.82
N ILE A 445 11.46 3.31 6.26
CA ILE A 445 10.97 2.15 7.02
C ILE A 445 12.19 1.41 7.60
N PRO A 446 12.28 1.16 8.92
CA PRO A 446 13.40 0.44 9.50
C PRO A 446 13.63 -0.93 8.82
N GLY A 447 14.88 -1.27 8.53
CA GLY A 447 15.22 -2.51 7.79
C GLY A 447 14.89 -3.82 8.54
N ALA A 448 14.57 -3.75 9.83
CA ALA A 448 14.13 -4.87 10.65
C ALA A 448 12.59 -4.99 10.73
N THR A 449 11.84 -4.12 10.07
CA THR A 449 10.37 -4.11 10.14
C THR A 449 9.80 -5.40 9.54
N ALA A 450 9.03 -6.14 10.33
CA ALA A 450 8.45 -7.42 9.94
C ALA A 450 7.49 -7.30 8.74
N ASN A 451 7.40 -8.36 7.95
CA ASN A 451 6.39 -8.45 6.90
C ASN A 451 5.00 -8.57 7.53
N GLN A 452 4.17 -7.55 7.39
CA GLN A 452 2.76 -7.53 7.78
C GLN A 452 2.09 -6.22 7.31
N ILE A 453 0.79 -6.10 7.54
CA ILE A 453 0.04 -4.86 7.32
C ILE A 453 0.02 -4.06 8.63
N TYR A 454 0.51 -2.83 8.57
CA TYR A 454 0.48 -1.89 9.69
C TYR A 454 -0.59 -0.83 9.42
N GLU A 455 -1.58 -0.74 10.30
CA GLU A 455 -2.65 0.26 10.22
C GLU A 455 -2.15 1.66 10.59
N SER A 456 -2.74 2.66 9.93
CA SER A 456 -2.37 4.07 10.10
C SER A 456 -3.45 4.84 10.85
N THR A 457 -3.05 5.77 11.70
CA THR A 457 -3.94 6.76 12.31
C THR A 457 -3.32 8.15 12.21
N GLY A 458 -4.15 9.20 12.16
CA GLY A 458 -3.64 10.57 12.07
C GLY A 458 -4.36 11.55 12.97
N THR A 459 -3.63 12.59 13.35
CA THR A 459 -4.14 13.70 14.16
C THR A 459 -3.64 15.02 13.60
N ALA A 460 -4.50 16.02 13.53
CA ALA A 460 -4.15 17.40 13.21
C ALA A 460 -4.34 18.27 14.47
N GLU A 461 -3.34 19.07 14.80
CA GLU A 461 -3.31 19.93 15.98
C GLU A 461 -3.62 21.37 15.59
N TYR A 462 -4.66 21.95 16.18
CA TYR A 462 -5.07 23.34 15.95
C TYR A 462 -4.81 24.19 17.18
N ALA A 463 -3.95 25.20 17.06
CA ALA A 463 -3.62 26.12 18.14
C ALA A 463 -4.46 27.40 18.08
N SER A 464 -4.93 27.89 19.23
CA SER A 464 -5.60 29.19 19.33
C SER A 464 -4.61 30.34 19.12
N TYR A 465 -4.95 31.26 18.21
CA TYR A 465 -4.15 32.45 17.90
C TYR A 465 -4.16 33.48 19.04
N PHE A 466 -5.31 33.72 19.67
CA PHE A 466 -5.47 34.78 20.68
C PHE A 466 -5.34 34.30 22.12
N SER A 467 -5.41 32.98 22.38
CA SER A 467 -5.44 32.41 23.74
C SER A 467 -4.13 31.75 24.17
N GLY A 468 -2.98 32.15 23.60
CA GLY A 468 -1.67 31.63 24.00
C GLY A 468 -1.39 30.19 23.58
N GLY A 469 -2.00 29.70 22.50
CA GLY A 469 -1.63 28.43 21.89
C GLY A 469 -2.27 27.17 22.50
N ILE A 470 -3.42 27.29 23.19
CA ILE A 470 -4.26 26.13 23.55
C ILE A 470 -4.48 25.27 22.29
N VAL A 471 -4.16 23.98 22.38
CA VAL A 471 -4.18 23.03 21.27
C VAL A 471 -5.42 22.17 21.33
N ASN A 472 -6.16 22.12 20.23
CA ASN A 472 -7.26 21.19 20.01
C ASN A 472 -6.86 20.15 18.97
N ASN A 473 -7.08 18.87 19.27
CA ASN A 473 -6.71 17.76 18.39
C ASN A 473 -7.92 17.28 17.60
N ALA A 474 -7.78 17.20 16.28
CA ALA A 474 -8.77 16.63 15.38
C ALA A 474 -8.25 15.33 14.77
N MET A 475 -9.03 14.25 14.85
CA MET A 475 -8.69 12.99 14.19
C MET A 475 -8.74 13.17 12.66
N VAL A 476 -7.78 12.56 11.97
CA VAL A 476 -7.78 12.45 10.51
C VAL A 476 -8.05 10.99 10.14
N PRO A 477 -9.25 10.66 9.64
CA PRO A 477 -9.61 9.29 9.28
C PRO A 477 -8.98 8.85 7.95
N ASP A 478 -9.13 7.55 7.65
CA ASP A 478 -8.89 6.94 6.32
C ASP A 478 -7.47 7.12 5.75
N ILE A 479 -6.45 7.05 6.62
CA ILE A 479 -5.06 7.00 6.17
C ILE A 479 -4.74 5.57 5.74
N ASN A 480 -4.21 5.40 4.53
CA ASN A 480 -3.87 4.08 4.01
C ASN A 480 -2.86 3.34 4.92
N PRO A 481 -2.96 2.00 5.04
CA PRO A 481 -2.00 1.22 5.78
C PRO A 481 -0.66 1.12 5.04
N VAL A 482 0.35 0.61 5.74
CA VAL A 482 1.66 0.27 5.18
C VAL A 482 1.81 -1.25 5.21
N ALA A 483 1.78 -1.88 4.03
CA ALA A 483 1.95 -3.32 3.89
C ALA A 483 3.43 -3.64 3.64
N VAL A 484 4.18 -3.93 4.69
CA VAL A 484 5.60 -4.25 4.60
C VAL A 484 5.77 -5.66 4.04
N HIS A 485 6.56 -5.80 3.00
CA HIS A 485 6.93 -7.08 2.42
C HIS A 485 8.32 -7.00 1.79
N THR A 486 9.33 -7.60 2.41
CA THR A 486 10.70 -7.56 1.90
C THR A 486 10.95 -8.74 0.97
N PRO A 487 11.16 -8.50 -0.35
CA PRO A 487 11.26 -9.57 -1.34
C PRO A 487 12.65 -10.21 -1.36
N VAL A 488 12.68 -11.53 -1.48
CA VAL A 488 13.87 -12.31 -1.79
C VAL A 488 13.57 -13.37 -2.85
N VAL A 489 14.57 -13.62 -3.68
CA VAL A 489 14.58 -14.65 -4.72
C VAL A 489 15.82 -15.51 -4.53
N CYS A 490 15.71 -16.80 -4.83
CA CYS A 490 16.79 -17.77 -4.72
C CYS A 490 16.92 -18.61 -5.99
N VAL A 491 17.90 -18.28 -6.83
CA VAL A 491 18.26 -19.05 -8.02
C VAL A 491 19.59 -19.76 -7.77
N GLY A 492 19.53 -21.02 -7.35
CA GLY A 492 20.73 -21.84 -7.14
C GLY A 492 21.38 -22.27 -8.45
N MET A 493 22.71 -22.24 -8.50
CA MET A 493 23.48 -22.70 -9.65
C MET A 493 24.73 -23.48 -9.22
N SER A 494 25.14 -24.42 -10.08
CA SER A 494 26.40 -25.17 -10.02
C SER A 494 27.04 -25.20 -11.40
N THR A 495 28.36 -25.26 -11.47
CA THR A 495 29.10 -25.63 -12.69
C THR A 495 28.76 -27.05 -13.13
N ASP A 496 29.06 -27.34 -14.39
CA ASP A 496 28.91 -28.66 -15.00
C ASP A 496 30.23 -29.03 -15.67
N ASP A 497 30.91 -30.03 -15.11
CA ASP A 497 32.25 -30.44 -15.55
C ASP A 497 32.17 -31.68 -16.45
N ILE A 498 31.23 -31.65 -17.39
CA ILE A 498 30.91 -32.73 -18.34
C ILE A 498 32.13 -33.22 -19.14
N GLY A 499 33.10 -32.34 -19.42
CA GLY A 499 34.34 -32.67 -20.13
C GLY A 499 35.24 -33.68 -19.40
N PHE A 500 34.97 -33.94 -18.12
CA PHE A 500 35.66 -34.94 -17.29
C PHE A 500 34.73 -36.08 -16.86
N ASN A 501 33.50 -36.13 -17.41
CA ASN A 501 32.55 -37.19 -17.16
C ASN A 501 32.76 -38.38 -18.11
N GLN A 502 33.07 -39.54 -17.53
CA GLN A 502 33.36 -40.79 -18.25
C GLN A 502 32.21 -41.82 -18.19
N GLN A 503 31.03 -41.44 -17.67
CA GLN A 503 29.92 -42.38 -17.53
C GLN A 503 29.51 -42.96 -18.89
N ILE A 504 29.35 -44.28 -18.93
CA ILE A 504 28.83 -45.01 -20.11
C ILE A 504 27.38 -44.60 -20.37
N ILE A 505 26.58 -44.51 -19.30
CA ILE A 505 25.19 -44.06 -19.34
C ILE A 505 25.09 -42.80 -18.46
N PRO A 506 25.31 -41.60 -19.02
CA PRO A 506 25.24 -40.38 -18.25
C PRO A 506 23.84 -40.03 -17.76
N THR A 507 23.78 -39.30 -16.65
CA THR A 507 22.55 -38.67 -16.18
C THR A 507 22.28 -37.34 -16.90
N LYS A 508 21.07 -36.81 -16.77
CA LYS A 508 20.72 -35.47 -17.29
C LYS A 508 21.19 -34.31 -16.41
N TYR A 509 21.78 -34.59 -15.25
CA TYR A 509 22.16 -33.58 -14.27
C TYR A 509 23.61 -33.13 -14.49
N LYS A 510 23.96 -31.98 -13.89
CA LYS A 510 25.31 -31.43 -13.99
C LYS A 510 26.33 -32.35 -13.32
N SER A 511 27.49 -32.51 -13.94
CA SER A 511 28.56 -33.39 -13.50
C SER A 511 29.45 -32.70 -12.48
N LEU A 512 29.62 -33.29 -11.30
CA LEU A 512 30.65 -32.94 -10.33
C LEU A 512 31.65 -34.09 -10.24
N ILE A 513 32.94 -33.77 -10.37
CA ILE A 513 33.99 -34.78 -10.52
C ILE A 513 34.79 -34.91 -9.23
N LEU A 514 34.90 -36.13 -8.71
CA LEU A 514 35.67 -36.41 -7.50
C LEU A 514 37.14 -35.93 -7.64
N GLY A 515 37.60 -35.18 -6.63
CA GLY A 515 38.94 -34.61 -6.57
C GLY A 515 39.14 -33.33 -7.38
N ARG A 516 38.07 -32.70 -7.87
CA ARG A 516 38.12 -31.43 -8.61
C ARG A 516 37.32 -30.34 -7.89
N THR A 517 37.67 -29.09 -8.19
CA THR A 517 36.90 -27.94 -7.70
C THR A 517 35.69 -27.70 -8.58
N PHE A 518 34.61 -27.23 -7.96
CA PHE A 518 33.38 -26.83 -8.62
C PHE A 518 32.86 -25.53 -8.01
N THR A 519 32.11 -24.77 -8.80
CA THR A 519 31.65 -23.45 -8.40
C THR A 519 30.14 -23.42 -8.30
N VAL A 520 29.64 -22.82 -7.22
CA VAL A 520 28.21 -22.58 -7.01
C VAL A 520 27.91 -21.10 -6.87
N SER A 521 26.69 -20.69 -7.18
CA SER A 521 26.22 -19.32 -6.96
C SER A 521 24.75 -19.31 -6.55
N VAL A 522 24.35 -18.22 -5.89
CA VAL A 522 22.95 -17.95 -5.54
C VAL A 522 22.56 -16.62 -6.15
N GLY A 523 21.81 -16.69 -7.24
CA GLY A 523 21.22 -15.54 -7.91
C GLY A 523 20.07 -14.94 -7.10
N THR A 524 20.01 -13.62 -7.06
CA THR A 524 18.95 -12.83 -6.41
C THR A 524 18.03 -12.13 -7.40
N ALA A 525 18.25 -12.38 -8.70
CA ALA A 525 17.43 -11.88 -9.79
C ALA A 525 16.39 -12.92 -10.21
N GLY A 526 15.15 -12.47 -10.38
CA GLY A 526 14.04 -13.31 -10.84
C GLY A 526 12.70 -12.60 -10.72
N THR A 527 11.63 -13.33 -11.00
CA THR A 527 10.25 -12.80 -10.94
C THR A 527 9.67 -12.94 -9.54
N HIS A 528 9.02 -11.88 -9.05
CA HIS A 528 8.31 -11.86 -7.77
C HIS A 528 6.84 -11.44 -7.97
N LEU A 529 6.22 -10.79 -6.98
CA LEU A 529 4.86 -10.25 -7.04
C LEU A 529 4.69 -9.30 -8.24
N GLY A 530 3.48 -9.26 -8.82
CA GLY A 530 3.11 -8.31 -9.87
C GLY A 530 2.69 -6.93 -9.36
N GLU A 531 3.14 -6.53 -8.17
CA GLU A 531 2.83 -5.23 -7.57
C GLU A 531 3.83 -4.15 -8.04
N MET A 532 3.42 -2.88 -7.97
CA MET A 532 4.29 -1.75 -8.32
C MET A 532 5.58 -1.77 -7.47
N GLY A 533 6.73 -1.66 -8.14
CA GLY A 533 8.06 -1.76 -7.52
C GLY A 533 8.62 -3.18 -7.43
N TYR A 534 7.79 -4.21 -7.68
CA TYR A 534 8.17 -5.62 -7.76
C TYR A 534 8.26 -6.06 -9.24
N GLY A 535 8.02 -7.34 -9.55
CA GLY A 535 8.15 -7.92 -10.88
C GLY A 535 9.46 -8.70 -11.09
N THR A 536 10.02 -8.61 -12.30
CA THR A 536 11.28 -9.30 -12.65
C THR A 536 12.45 -8.34 -12.54
N ARG A 537 13.27 -8.48 -11.49
CA ARG A 537 14.43 -7.61 -11.22
C ARG A 537 15.43 -8.32 -10.31
N ASP A 538 16.54 -7.64 -10.01
CA ASP A 538 17.46 -8.04 -8.96
C ASP A 538 17.01 -7.52 -7.58
N TYR A 539 16.89 -8.44 -6.62
CA TYR A 539 16.50 -8.18 -5.24
C TYR A 539 17.68 -8.21 -4.27
N ARG A 540 18.93 -8.19 -4.76
CA ARG A 540 20.16 -8.22 -3.94
C ARG A 540 20.14 -7.25 -2.75
N LYS A 541 19.61 -6.04 -2.93
CA LYS A 541 19.47 -4.98 -1.89
C LYS A 541 18.76 -5.48 -0.63
N TYR A 542 17.81 -6.41 -0.77
CA TYR A 542 16.97 -6.89 0.31
C TYR A 542 17.43 -8.22 0.91
N VAL A 543 18.58 -8.73 0.49
CA VAL A 543 19.11 -10.04 0.91
C VAL A 543 20.19 -9.88 1.98
N LYS A 544 19.90 -10.33 3.19
CA LYS A 544 20.81 -10.41 4.35
C LYS A 544 21.94 -11.40 4.13
N ALA A 545 21.59 -12.59 3.65
CA ALA A 545 22.53 -13.68 3.46
C ALA A 545 22.06 -14.61 2.35
N ARG A 546 23.02 -15.15 1.60
CA ARG A 546 22.83 -16.23 0.63
C ARG A 546 23.60 -17.43 1.14
N GLN A 547 22.96 -18.59 1.14
CA GLN A 547 23.56 -19.79 1.70
C GLN A 547 23.37 -20.98 0.79
N VAL A 548 24.34 -21.89 0.85
CA VAL A 548 24.32 -23.19 0.18
C VAL A 548 24.50 -24.29 1.22
N ARG A 549 23.89 -25.44 0.98
CA ARG A 549 24.04 -26.64 1.79
C ARG A 549 24.22 -27.84 0.88
N PHE A 550 25.32 -28.55 1.09
CA PHE A 550 25.67 -29.75 0.35
C PHE A 550 25.25 -30.99 1.15
N PRO A 551 24.66 -32.02 0.52
CA PRO A 551 24.35 -33.30 1.16
C PRO A 551 25.59 -34.21 1.31
N PHE A 552 26.78 -33.67 1.06
CA PHE A 552 28.08 -34.34 1.15
C PHE A 552 29.12 -33.35 1.68
N PRO A 553 30.26 -33.81 2.25
CA PRO A 553 31.32 -32.91 2.69
C PRO A 553 31.99 -32.22 1.51
N VAL A 554 32.41 -30.97 1.73
CA VAL A 554 33.17 -30.17 0.76
C VAL A 554 34.37 -29.54 1.44
N VAL A 555 35.39 -29.16 0.67
CA VAL A 555 36.54 -28.41 1.19
C VAL A 555 36.50 -26.98 0.64
N SER A 556 36.65 -25.99 1.53
CA SER A 556 36.73 -24.57 1.19
C SER A 556 37.88 -23.95 1.98
N ASP A 557 38.76 -23.19 1.32
CA ASP A 557 39.96 -22.58 1.91
C ASP A 557 40.82 -23.57 2.75
N GLY A 558 40.97 -24.80 2.24
CA GLY A 558 41.73 -25.87 2.90
C GLY A 558 41.06 -26.48 4.15
N ARG A 559 39.83 -26.08 4.48
CA ARG A 559 39.05 -26.62 5.59
C ARG A 559 37.90 -27.49 5.07
N GLN A 560 37.77 -28.68 5.65
CA GLN A 560 36.64 -29.55 5.37
C GLN A 560 35.40 -29.06 6.12
N ILE A 561 34.30 -28.93 5.40
CA ILE A 561 32.97 -28.59 5.90
C ILE A 561 32.12 -29.87 5.82
N ALA A 562 31.47 -30.21 6.93
CA ALA A 562 30.62 -31.39 6.99
C ALA A 562 29.38 -31.26 6.10
N ALA A 563 28.83 -32.40 5.68
CA ALA A 563 27.55 -32.46 5.00
C ALA A 563 26.44 -31.78 5.81
N ASP A 564 25.38 -31.35 5.12
CA ASP A 564 24.16 -30.76 5.66
C ASP A 564 24.35 -29.48 6.49
N SER A 565 25.51 -28.83 6.36
CA SER A 565 25.81 -27.54 6.97
C SER A 565 25.50 -26.37 6.02
N TRP A 566 24.81 -25.33 6.52
CA TRP A 566 24.60 -24.09 5.75
C TRP A 566 25.88 -23.26 5.71
N ILE A 567 26.34 -22.94 4.51
CA ILE A 567 27.54 -22.15 4.24
C ILE A 567 27.12 -20.82 3.61
N THR A 568 27.56 -19.70 4.18
CA THR A 568 27.25 -18.36 3.66
C THR A 568 28.17 -18.01 2.50
N ILE A 569 27.58 -17.64 1.35
CA ILE A 569 28.32 -17.19 0.16
C ILE A 569 28.46 -15.66 0.16
N LEU A 570 29.69 -15.20 0.33
CA LEU A 570 30.02 -13.77 0.44
C LEU A 570 30.06 -13.06 -0.93
N SER A 571 30.59 -13.73 -1.96
CA SER A 571 30.74 -13.22 -3.32
C SER A 571 29.61 -13.67 -4.26
N GLU A 572 29.60 -13.29 -5.53
CA GLU A 572 28.57 -13.77 -6.49
C GLU A 572 28.55 -15.30 -6.60
N SER A 573 29.72 -15.92 -6.52
CA SER A 573 29.93 -17.37 -6.50
C SER A 573 30.91 -17.78 -5.40
N ALA A 574 30.98 -19.07 -5.11
CA ALA A 574 31.99 -19.69 -4.26
C ALA A 574 32.48 -21.01 -4.87
N GLU A 575 33.77 -21.25 -4.74
CA GLU A 575 34.44 -22.48 -5.20
C GLU A 575 34.63 -23.45 -4.04
N PHE A 576 34.40 -24.73 -4.32
CA PHE A 576 34.55 -25.83 -3.36
C PHE A 576 35.30 -26.98 -4.02
N LEU A 577 36.21 -27.62 -3.28
CA LEU A 577 36.82 -28.88 -3.68
C LEU A 577 35.90 -30.03 -3.27
N LEU A 578 35.59 -30.92 -4.22
CA LEU A 578 34.86 -32.16 -3.98
C LEU A 578 35.82 -33.27 -3.55
N PRO A 579 35.75 -33.77 -2.29
CA PRO A 579 36.65 -34.81 -1.80
C PRO A 579 36.45 -36.13 -2.54
N VAL A 580 37.53 -36.89 -2.75
CA VAL A 580 37.51 -38.20 -3.44
C VAL A 580 36.81 -39.31 -2.65
N SER A 581 36.58 -39.10 -1.34
CA SER A 581 35.86 -40.03 -0.47
C SER A 581 34.33 -39.89 -0.53
N VAL A 582 33.81 -38.85 -1.22
CA VAL A 582 32.36 -38.69 -1.39
C VAL A 582 31.82 -39.85 -2.23
N PRO A 583 30.77 -40.56 -1.78
CA PRO A 583 30.14 -41.60 -2.59
C PRO A 583 29.62 -41.04 -3.92
N GLU A 584 29.74 -41.81 -4.98
CA GLU A 584 29.17 -41.44 -6.26
C GLU A 584 27.64 -41.57 -6.26
N GLY A 585 26.96 -40.68 -6.97
CA GLY A 585 25.51 -40.71 -7.07
C GLY A 585 24.89 -39.34 -7.36
N ASP A 586 23.56 -39.31 -7.39
CA ASP A 586 22.78 -38.10 -7.63
C ASP A 586 22.46 -37.40 -6.30
N TYR A 587 22.71 -36.09 -6.25
CA TYR A 587 22.56 -35.28 -5.05
C TYR A 587 21.75 -34.00 -5.32
N ASN A 588 21.02 -33.53 -4.30
CA ASN A 588 20.34 -32.24 -4.32
C ASN A 588 21.13 -31.22 -3.48
N ILE A 589 21.76 -30.25 -4.13
CA ILE A 589 22.34 -29.10 -3.43
C ILE A 589 21.22 -28.14 -3.10
N SER A 590 21.11 -27.73 -1.83
CA SER A 590 20.09 -26.79 -1.36
C SER A 590 20.65 -25.39 -1.27
N TYR A 591 19.84 -24.39 -1.60
CA TYR A 591 20.18 -22.97 -1.56
C TYR A 591 19.11 -22.19 -0.83
N ARG A 592 19.48 -21.06 -0.23
CA ARG A 592 18.51 -20.09 0.27
C ARG A 592 19.02 -18.65 0.23
N SER A 593 18.08 -17.72 0.06
CA SER A 593 18.25 -16.28 0.23
C SER A 593 17.38 -15.82 1.40
N ILE A 594 17.98 -15.09 2.34
CA ILE A 594 17.34 -14.63 3.58
C ILE A 594 17.12 -13.12 3.50
N ALA A 595 15.91 -12.64 3.76
CA ALA A 595 15.58 -11.21 3.73
C ALA A 595 16.31 -10.39 4.82
N ILE A 596 16.51 -9.08 4.60
CA ILE A 596 17.13 -8.17 5.60
C ILE A 596 16.33 -8.07 6.91
N ASN A 597 15.01 -8.14 6.82
CA ASN A 597 14.10 -8.11 7.98
C ASN A 597 13.80 -9.50 8.56
N ALA A 598 14.53 -10.53 8.13
CA ALA A 598 14.43 -11.88 8.67
C ALA A 598 14.95 -11.96 10.12
N GLU A 599 14.06 -12.35 11.05
CA GLU A 599 14.43 -12.80 12.39
C GLU A 599 14.93 -14.27 12.40
N LYS A 600 15.07 -14.89 13.59
CA LYS A 600 15.47 -16.31 13.71
C LYS A 600 14.24 -17.21 13.47
N ASN A 601 14.43 -18.31 12.72
CA ASN A 601 13.44 -19.39 12.53
C ASN A 601 12.11 -18.95 11.87
N ILE A 602 12.22 -18.31 10.73
CA ILE A 602 11.09 -17.86 9.91
C ILE A 602 10.76 -18.85 8.78
N THR A 603 9.59 -18.69 8.18
CA THR A 603 9.07 -19.58 7.14
C THR A 603 9.76 -19.37 5.78
N GLU A 604 9.78 -20.45 5.00
CA GLU A 604 10.51 -20.58 3.74
C GLU A 604 9.55 -20.84 2.58
N GLN A 605 9.91 -20.38 1.38
CA GLN A 605 9.17 -20.65 0.14
C GLN A 605 10.12 -20.95 -1.00
N GLU A 606 9.75 -21.89 -1.87
CA GLU A 606 10.53 -22.21 -3.06
C GLU A 606 10.56 -21.01 -4.03
N TYR A 607 11.74 -20.80 -4.63
CA TYR A 607 12.08 -19.79 -5.64
C TYR A 607 12.03 -18.33 -5.16
N ALA A 608 10.91 -17.88 -4.61
CA ALA A 608 10.69 -16.52 -4.15
C ALA A 608 9.67 -16.49 -3.00
N ASN A 609 9.82 -15.57 -2.05
CA ASN A 609 8.87 -15.41 -0.93
C ASN A 609 7.60 -14.63 -1.35
N THR A 610 6.85 -15.09 -2.34
CA THR A 610 5.64 -14.40 -2.82
C THR A 610 4.47 -14.43 -1.83
N ASP A 611 4.41 -15.42 -0.94
CA ASP A 611 3.56 -15.34 0.25
C ASP A 611 4.22 -14.41 1.25
N LYS A 612 3.49 -13.34 1.60
CA LYS A 612 4.00 -12.22 2.40
C LYS A 612 4.42 -12.64 3.81
N ASN A 613 3.99 -13.80 4.29
CA ASN A 613 4.42 -14.34 5.58
C ASN A 613 5.83 -14.93 5.55
N ASN A 614 6.38 -15.22 4.37
CA ASN A 614 7.69 -15.84 4.19
C ASN A 614 8.80 -14.80 4.08
N TYR A 615 9.99 -15.18 4.55
CA TYR A 615 11.18 -14.31 4.59
C TYR A 615 12.40 -14.95 3.93
N ILE A 616 12.29 -16.24 3.58
CA ILE A 616 13.37 -17.02 2.98
C ILE A 616 12.86 -17.57 1.66
N ALA A 617 13.61 -17.33 0.59
CA ALA A 617 13.45 -18.02 -0.68
C ALA A 617 14.44 -19.19 -0.73
N THR A 618 13.99 -20.37 -1.14
CA THR A 618 14.83 -21.57 -1.29
C THR A 618 14.96 -21.99 -2.74
N GLY A 619 16.00 -22.75 -3.05
CA GLY A 619 16.19 -23.35 -4.36
C GLY A 619 16.98 -24.65 -4.24
N SER A 620 16.95 -25.47 -5.28
CA SER A 620 17.76 -26.69 -5.32
C SER A 620 18.32 -26.93 -6.71
N VAL A 621 19.50 -27.55 -6.77
CA VAL A 621 20.12 -28.01 -8.02
C VAL A 621 20.47 -29.48 -7.86
N ARG A 622 20.01 -30.29 -8.81
CA ARG A 622 20.43 -31.69 -8.94
C ARG A 622 21.76 -31.77 -9.65
N VAL A 623 22.66 -32.56 -9.08
CA VAL A 623 24.01 -32.83 -9.60
C VAL A 623 24.32 -34.31 -9.49
N THR A 624 25.26 -34.79 -10.30
CA THR A 624 25.75 -36.16 -10.27
C THR A 624 27.23 -36.14 -9.91
N VAL A 625 27.56 -36.73 -8.77
CA VAL A 625 28.94 -36.92 -8.32
C VAL A 625 29.47 -38.20 -8.93
N ILE A 626 30.61 -38.09 -9.62
CA ILE A 626 31.19 -39.19 -10.39
C ILE A 626 32.70 -39.35 -10.17
N GLY A 627 33.12 -40.60 -10.19
CA GLY A 627 34.51 -41.03 -10.20
C GLY A 627 35.16 -40.90 -11.57
N ARG A 628 36.37 -41.47 -11.69
CA ARG A 628 37.17 -41.46 -12.93
C ARG A 628 37.97 -42.75 -13.10
N LEU A 629 38.27 -43.08 -14.35
CA LEU A 629 39.15 -44.16 -14.80
C LEU A 629 40.29 -43.55 -15.61
N TYR A 630 41.55 -43.75 -15.22
CA TYR A 630 42.69 -42.99 -15.75
C TYR A 630 44.05 -43.68 -15.50
N ASP A 631 45.12 -43.08 -16.01
CA ASP A 631 46.54 -43.41 -15.82
C ASP A 631 46.92 -44.84 -16.24
N PHE A 632 46.44 -45.28 -17.41
CA PHE A 632 46.93 -46.52 -18.01
C PHE A 632 48.44 -46.43 -18.26
N CYS A 633 49.20 -47.39 -17.76
CA CYS A 633 50.64 -47.44 -18.00
C CYS A 633 51.21 -48.87 -17.98
N VAL A 634 52.27 -49.09 -18.77
CA VAL A 634 53.11 -50.30 -18.66
C VAL A 634 54.08 -50.11 -17.51
N THR A 635 54.06 -51.06 -16.59
CA THR A 635 54.87 -51.06 -15.36
C THR A 635 56.00 -52.08 -15.41
N ASN A 636 55.98 -53.01 -16.39
CA ASN A 636 57.05 -53.97 -16.60
C ASN A 636 56.98 -54.60 -17.99
N VAL A 637 58.14 -54.98 -18.52
CA VAL A 637 58.31 -55.87 -19.67
C VAL A 637 59.17 -57.05 -19.25
N ILE A 638 58.59 -58.26 -19.28
CA ILE A 638 59.29 -59.51 -18.95
C ILE A 638 59.88 -60.07 -20.23
N ASP A 639 60.96 -59.44 -20.67
CA ASP A 639 61.79 -59.86 -21.81
C ASP A 639 63.25 -59.79 -21.37
N TYR A 640 63.72 -60.91 -20.81
CA TYR A 640 65.05 -61.01 -20.22
C TYR A 640 66.11 -61.42 -21.26
N PRO A 641 67.30 -60.79 -21.26
CA PRO A 641 67.72 -59.66 -20.41
C PRO A 641 67.40 -58.27 -20.99
N ARG A 642 66.80 -58.21 -22.18
CA ARG A 642 66.67 -56.97 -22.99
C ARG A 642 66.04 -55.80 -22.25
N TRP A 643 64.96 -56.04 -21.51
CA TRP A 643 64.21 -54.99 -20.81
C TRP A 643 64.45 -54.99 -19.29
N GLU A 644 65.25 -55.91 -18.78
CA GLU A 644 65.46 -56.10 -17.34
C GLU A 644 65.93 -54.79 -16.67
N ARG A 645 66.99 -54.16 -17.20
CA ARG A 645 67.61 -52.96 -16.61
C ARG A 645 66.69 -51.74 -16.55
N VAL A 646 65.60 -51.73 -17.32
CA VAL A 646 64.60 -50.63 -17.32
C VAL A 646 63.70 -50.72 -16.09
N PHE A 647 63.28 -51.93 -15.74
CA PHE A 647 62.25 -52.19 -14.73
C PHE A 647 62.79 -52.81 -13.44
N TRP A 648 64.05 -53.26 -13.42
CA TRP A 648 64.70 -53.90 -12.28
C TRP A 648 66.04 -53.23 -11.97
N LYS A 649 66.33 -53.09 -10.68
CA LYS A 649 67.63 -52.58 -10.20
C LYS A 649 68.70 -53.66 -10.39
N GLU A 650 69.85 -53.27 -10.92
CA GLU A 650 70.96 -54.19 -11.23
C GLU A 650 71.33 -55.10 -10.04
N GLY A 651 71.36 -56.41 -10.30
CA GLY A 651 71.71 -57.44 -9.31
C GLY A 651 70.72 -57.60 -8.14
N LYS A 652 69.51 -57.05 -8.22
CA LYS A 652 68.50 -57.06 -7.13
C LYS A 652 67.13 -57.53 -7.62
N THR A 653 66.33 -58.06 -6.70
CA THR A 653 64.90 -58.38 -6.91
C THR A 653 63.98 -57.16 -6.78
N ALA A 654 64.54 -55.94 -6.70
CA ALA A 654 63.78 -54.72 -6.49
C ALA A 654 63.48 -54.01 -7.82
N ARG A 655 62.25 -53.50 -7.97
CA ARG A 655 61.79 -52.72 -9.13
C ARG A 655 62.42 -51.32 -9.19
N THR A 656 62.50 -50.77 -10.39
CA THR A 656 62.64 -49.32 -10.62
C THR A 656 61.26 -48.64 -10.53
N ASP A 657 61.24 -47.31 -10.48
CA ASP A 657 59.99 -46.53 -10.54
C ASP A 657 59.59 -46.19 -11.99
N THR A 658 60.21 -46.85 -12.98
CA THR A 658 59.97 -46.59 -14.40
C THR A 658 58.61 -47.14 -14.84
N ALA A 659 57.82 -46.30 -15.48
CA ALA A 659 56.57 -46.68 -16.14
C ALA A 659 56.42 -45.95 -17.47
N TYR A 660 55.72 -46.56 -18.42
CA TYR A 660 55.40 -45.97 -19.72
C TYR A 660 53.92 -45.62 -19.75
N PHE A 661 53.60 -44.35 -19.90
CA PHE A 661 52.25 -43.82 -19.68
C PHE A 661 51.45 -43.72 -20.97
N SER A 662 50.13 -43.80 -20.85
CA SER A 662 49.15 -43.53 -21.91
C SER A 662 49.39 -42.19 -22.60
N GLY A 663 49.82 -41.16 -21.85
CA GLY A 663 49.99 -39.84 -22.40
C GLY A 663 50.88 -38.89 -21.61
N THR A 664 50.89 -37.65 -22.08
CA THR A 664 51.77 -36.59 -21.60
C THR A 664 51.19 -35.75 -20.46
N ASN A 665 49.90 -35.84 -20.21
CA ASN A 665 49.18 -35.09 -19.20
C ASN A 665 48.78 -36.00 -18.02
N ASP A 666 48.31 -35.38 -16.94
CA ASP A 666 47.58 -36.06 -15.87
C ASP A 666 46.08 -36.18 -16.18
N LEU A 667 45.33 -36.74 -15.24
CA LEU A 667 43.88 -36.93 -15.34
C LEU A 667 43.05 -35.64 -15.44
N ASN A 668 43.66 -34.48 -15.24
CA ASN A 668 43.02 -33.17 -15.38
C ASN A 668 43.45 -32.46 -16.68
N GLY A 669 44.23 -33.14 -17.54
CA GLY A 669 44.75 -32.57 -18.78
C GLY A 669 45.94 -31.62 -18.57
N ILE A 670 46.53 -31.59 -17.37
CA ILE A 670 47.71 -30.77 -17.09
C ILE A 670 48.95 -31.54 -17.51
N ARG A 671 49.80 -30.91 -18.33
CA ARG A 671 51.02 -31.53 -18.87
C ARG A 671 52.01 -31.92 -17.77
N GLN A 672 52.39 -33.19 -17.73
CA GLN A 672 53.40 -33.76 -16.82
C GLN A 672 54.66 -34.21 -17.57
N ARG A 673 54.56 -34.47 -18.89
CA ARG A 673 55.66 -35.00 -19.72
C ARG A 673 55.77 -34.22 -21.03
N LYS A 674 56.93 -34.31 -21.68
CA LYS A 674 57.15 -33.74 -23.02
C LYS A 674 56.51 -34.64 -24.10
N PRO A 675 56.06 -34.09 -25.24
CA PRO A 675 55.49 -34.87 -26.36
C PRO A 675 56.42 -35.97 -26.90
N ASP A 676 57.71 -35.70 -26.92
CA ASP A 676 58.77 -36.62 -27.36
C ASP A 676 59.29 -37.55 -26.25
N SER A 677 58.55 -37.68 -25.14
CA SER A 677 58.97 -38.55 -24.04
C SER A 677 59.09 -40.00 -24.49
N LEU A 678 60.21 -40.63 -24.13
CA LEU A 678 60.44 -42.06 -24.35
C LEU A 678 59.49 -42.93 -23.51
N TYR A 679 59.05 -42.42 -22.36
CA TYR A 679 58.24 -43.14 -21.36
C TYR A 679 56.74 -43.12 -21.66
N LEU A 680 56.37 -43.40 -22.92
CA LEU A 680 54.99 -43.43 -23.40
C LEU A 680 54.69 -44.77 -24.07
N VAL A 681 53.45 -45.25 -23.94
CA VAL A 681 52.95 -46.37 -24.74
C VAL A 681 52.47 -45.89 -26.12
N PRO A 682 52.49 -46.75 -27.14
CA PRO A 682 53.06 -48.10 -27.13
C PRO A 682 54.60 -48.10 -27.23
N LEU A 683 55.20 -49.21 -26.77
CA LEU A 683 56.64 -49.43 -26.86
C LEU A 683 57.04 -49.74 -28.31
N ILE A 684 57.77 -48.84 -28.95
CA ILE A 684 58.38 -49.02 -30.27
C ILE A 684 59.90 -49.06 -30.17
N ARG A 685 60.58 -49.37 -31.27
CA ARG A 685 62.04 -49.28 -31.33
C ARG A 685 62.53 -47.89 -30.94
N GLY A 686 63.48 -47.82 -30.03
CA GLY A 686 63.95 -46.55 -29.44
C GLY A 686 63.26 -46.17 -28.12
N SER A 687 62.20 -46.86 -27.69
CA SER A 687 61.55 -46.60 -26.39
C SER A 687 62.39 -47.06 -25.19
N HIS A 688 63.40 -47.90 -25.41
CA HIS A 688 64.30 -48.36 -24.37
C HIS A 688 65.36 -47.29 -24.03
N PRO A 689 65.43 -46.81 -22.78
CA PRO A 689 66.19 -45.60 -22.42
C PRO A 689 67.71 -45.77 -22.45
N TYR A 690 68.22 -47.00 -22.45
CA TYR A 690 69.65 -47.30 -22.40
C TYR A 690 70.21 -47.87 -23.71
N ASP A 691 69.34 -48.22 -24.66
CA ASP A 691 69.72 -48.86 -25.93
C ASP A 691 68.61 -48.64 -26.95
N SER A 692 68.82 -47.70 -27.88
CA SER A 692 67.85 -47.32 -28.88
C SER A 692 67.66 -48.35 -30.00
N SER A 693 68.51 -49.39 -30.06
CA SER A 693 68.39 -50.48 -31.03
C SER A 693 67.38 -51.55 -30.60
N ILE A 694 67.00 -51.57 -29.31
CA ILE A 694 66.02 -52.51 -28.77
C ILE A 694 64.62 -52.18 -29.34
N HIS A 695 64.00 -53.21 -29.92
CA HIS A 695 62.65 -53.17 -30.48
C HIS A 695 61.58 -53.35 -29.41
N ALA A 696 60.32 -53.24 -29.83
CA ALA A 696 59.19 -53.68 -29.04
C ALA A 696 59.36 -55.15 -28.58
N PRO A 697 58.75 -55.55 -27.45
CA PRO A 697 58.82 -56.94 -26.96
C PRO A 697 58.35 -57.94 -28.02
N GLY A 698 58.95 -59.12 -28.06
CA GLY A 698 58.56 -60.17 -29.00
C GLY A 698 57.24 -60.88 -28.60
N LEU A 699 56.64 -61.61 -29.54
CA LEU A 699 55.55 -62.54 -29.21
C LEU A 699 56.03 -63.59 -28.19
N GLY A 700 55.15 -63.96 -27.25
CA GLY A 700 55.46 -64.86 -26.14
C GLY A 700 55.98 -64.16 -24.88
N TYR A 701 56.47 -62.91 -24.96
CA TYR A 701 56.86 -62.13 -23.78
C TYR A 701 55.67 -61.43 -23.14
N ARG A 702 55.74 -61.20 -21.82
CA ARG A 702 54.65 -60.65 -21.01
C ARG A 702 54.90 -59.18 -20.68
N MET A 703 53.87 -58.35 -20.84
CA MET A 703 53.86 -56.97 -20.33
C MET A 703 52.94 -56.88 -19.13
N GLU A 704 53.38 -56.20 -18.07
CA GLU A 704 52.55 -55.90 -16.90
C GLU A 704 52.17 -54.42 -16.93
N PHE A 705 50.94 -54.11 -16.58
CA PHE A 705 50.38 -52.77 -16.68
C PHE A 705 49.56 -52.42 -15.45
N SER A 706 49.26 -51.14 -15.28
CA SER A 706 48.31 -50.68 -14.29
C SER A 706 47.39 -49.60 -14.84
N ILE A 707 46.21 -49.50 -14.23
CA ILE A 707 45.22 -48.47 -14.47
C ILE A 707 44.59 -48.06 -13.14
N LYS A 708 44.13 -46.83 -13.01
CA LYS A 708 43.62 -46.28 -11.75
C LYS A 708 42.16 -45.89 -11.85
N THR A 709 41.47 -45.97 -10.71
CA THR A 709 40.13 -45.42 -10.53
C THR A 709 40.09 -44.48 -9.33
N ILE A 710 39.25 -43.45 -9.42
CA ILE A 710 38.79 -42.61 -8.30
C ILE A 710 37.30 -42.87 -8.13
N GLY A 711 36.84 -42.96 -6.89
CA GLY A 711 35.44 -43.18 -6.53
C GLY A 711 35.21 -44.56 -5.94
N SER A 712 34.00 -45.05 -6.12
CA SER A 712 33.39 -46.18 -5.41
C SER A 712 33.59 -47.55 -6.05
N MET A 713 34.75 -47.72 -6.69
CA MET A 713 35.19 -48.96 -7.33
C MET A 713 35.93 -49.89 -6.34
N TRP A 714 35.35 -50.10 -5.16
CA TRP A 714 35.93 -50.90 -4.06
C TRP A 714 35.11 -52.16 -3.67
N HIS A 715 33.98 -52.43 -4.31
CA HIS A 715 33.19 -53.64 -4.07
C HIS A 715 33.89 -54.88 -4.65
N ALA A 716 33.47 -56.08 -4.24
CA ALA A 716 34.09 -57.34 -4.68
C ALA A 716 33.72 -57.71 -6.12
N GLU A 717 32.53 -57.28 -6.54
CA GLU A 717 31.93 -57.46 -7.86
C GLU A 717 32.45 -56.45 -8.89
N ASP A 718 33.16 -55.41 -8.44
CA ASP A 718 33.71 -54.37 -9.31
C ASP A 718 34.89 -54.90 -10.13
N SER A 719 34.96 -54.46 -11.38
CA SER A 719 36.05 -54.84 -12.27
C SER A 719 36.41 -53.78 -13.30
N VAL A 720 37.61 -53.91 -13.84
CA VAL A 720 38.05 -53.19 -15.04
C VAL A 720 38.20 -54.20 -16.16
N GLU A 721 37.44 -54.02 -17.22
CA GLU A 721 37.40 -54.91 -18.38
C GLU A 721 38.18 -54.27 -19.53
N LEU A 722 39.15 -55.00 -20.08
CA LEU A 722 39.93 -54.63 -21.24
C LEU A 722 39.64 -55.63 -22.38
N VAL A 723 38.98 -55.13 -23.42
CA VAL A 723 38.51 -55.91 -24.56
C VAL A 723 39.44 -55.63 -25.74
N PRO A 724 40.26 -56.61 -26.19
CA PRO A 724 41.25 -56.35 -27.22
C PRO A 724 40.64 -56.37 -28.62
N THR A 725 41.22 -55.55 -29.51
CA THR A 725 41.17 -55.71 -30.97
C THR A 725 42.60 -55.72 -31.50
N TYR A 726 42.88 -56.62 -32.43
CA TYR A 726 44.23 -56.83 -32.95
C TYR A 726 44.42 -56.14 -34.29
N TYR A 727 45.59 -55.53 -34.47
CA TYR A 727 45.99 -54.87 -35.70
C TYR A 727 47.40 -55.31 -36.11
N TYR A 728 47.66 -55.28 -37.40
CA TYR A 728 48.98 -55.52 -37.97
C TYR A 728 49.50 -54.26 -38.64
N MET A 729 50.79 -54.00 -38.49
CA MET A 729 51.51 -52.92 -39.15
C MET A 729 52.84 -53.44 -39.71
N GLU A 730 53.25 -52.95 -40.88
CA GLU A 730 54.55 -53.28 -41.44
C GLU A 730 55.68 -52.65 -40.61
N ARG A 731 56.93 -53.08 -40.84
CA ARG A 731 58.08 -52.61 -40.03
C ARG A 731 58.35 -51.10 -40.12
N ASP A 732 58.01 -50.50 -41.24
CA ASP A 732 58.19 -49.07 -41.52
C ASP A 732 57.08 -48.20 -40.93
N GLY A 733 56.15 -48.78 -40.17
CA GLY A 733 55.02 -48.07 -39.58
C GLY A 733 53.80 -47.96 -40.50
N SER A 734 53.85 -48.54 -41.71
CA SER A 734 52.79 -48.43 -42.72
C SER A 734 51.74 -49.55 -42.64
N SER A 735 50.67 -49.38 -43.42
CA SER A 735 49.68 -50.42 -43.72
C SER A 735 48.99 -51.05 -42.50
N LEU A 736 48.57 -50.19 -41.57
CA LEU A 736 47.74 -50.56 -40.42
C LEU A 736 46.44 -51.23 -40.90
N ARG A 737 46.20 -52.47 -40.47
CA ARG A 737 44.99 -53.23 -40.82
C ARG A 737 44.53 -54.09 -39.65
N GLN A 738 43.23 -54.27 -39.49
CA GLN A 738 42.69 -55.16 -38.47
C GLN A 738 42.98 -56.63 -38.82
N VAL A 739 43.30 -57.44 -37.82
CA VAL A 739 43.68 -58.84 -37.99
C VAL A 739 43.02 -59.73 -36.96
N ASN A 740 42.87 -61.00 -37.30
CA ASN A 740 42.51 -62.05 -36.36
C ASN A 740 43.75 -62.90 -36.05
N LEU A 741 43.82 -63.40 -34.83
CA LEU A 741 44.88 -64.28 -34.37
C LEU A 741 44.38 -65.72 -34.40
N TYR A 742 45.22 -66.67 -34.76
CA TYR A 742 44.86 -68.09 -34.82
C TYR A 742 45.95 -68.92 -34.16
N ARG A 743 45.60 -69.92 -33.37
CA ARG A 743 46.61 -70.80 -32.75
C ARG A 743 47.27 -71.68 -33.81
N LYS A 744 48.57 -71.93 -33.68
CA LYS A 744 49.31 -72.69 -34.71
C LYS A 744 48.95 -74.18 -34.78
N ASP A 745 48.49 -74.76 -33.68
CA ASP A 745 48.20 -76.19 -33.54
C ASP A 745 46.89 -76.61 -34.20
N ASP A 746 45.83 -75.81 -34.03
CA ASP A 746 44.48 -76.16 -34.50
C ASP A 746 43.81 -75.10 -35.37
N LEU A 747 44.45 -73.94 -35.58
CA LEU A 747 43.92 -72.79 -36.33
C LEU A 747 42.61 -72.24 -35.78
N GLN A 748 42.29 -72.49 -34.51
CA GLN A 748 41.20 -71.80 -33.84
C GLN A 748 41.57 -70.34 -33.58
N GLU A 749 40.58 -69.46 -33.69
CA GLU A 749 40.76 -68.05 -33.39
C GLU A 749 41.20 -67.85 -31.94
N PHE A 750 42.23 -67.03 -31.74
CA PHE A 750 42.76 -66.66 -30.44
C PHE A 750 42.26 -65.28 -30.05
N TYR A 751 41.66 -65.21 -28.86
CA TYR A 751 41.10 -64.00 -28.29
C TYR A 751 41.39 -63.98 -26.78
N LEU A 752 41.91 -62.86 -26.26
CA LEU A 752 42.36 -62.76 -24.87
C LEU A 752 41.86 -61.48 -24.19
N PRO A 753 40.61 -61.41 -23.71
CA PRO A 753 40.15 -60.31 -22.88
C PRO A 753 40.83 -60.33 -21.51
N VAL A 754 41.00 -59.16 -20.90
CA VAL A 754 41.50 -59.04 -19.53
C VAL A 754 40.38 -58.51 -18.65
N SER A 755 40.12 -59.21 -17.54
CA SER A 755 39.17 -58.79 -16.53
C SER A 755 39.91 -58.64 -15.20
N LEU A 756 40.15 -57.40 -14.76
CA LEU A 756 40.81 -57.12 -13.49
C LEU A 756 39.75 -57.12 -12.39
N LYS A 757 39.89 -58.02 -11.42
CA LYS A 757 38.94 -58.20 -10.30
C LYS A 757 39.49 -57.63 -9.00
N ALA A 758 38.76 -57.80 -7.91
CA ALA A 758 39.13 -57.26 -6.61
C ALA A 758 40.52 -57.71 -6.11
N GLU A 759 41.01 -58.89 -6.51
CA GLU A 759 42.35 -59.40 -6.18
C GLU A 759 43.49 -58.66 -6.92
N ASP A 760 43.18 -58.07 -8.08
CA ASP A 760 44.12 -57.27 -8.89
C ASP A 760 44.21 -55.81 -8.40
N ARG A 761 43.40 -55.45 -7.40
CA ARG A 761 43.20 -54.08 -6.95
C ARG A 761 43.93 -53.81 -5.63
N THR A 762 44.66 -52.71 -5.60
CA THR A 762 45.20 -52.12 -4.38
C THR A 762 44.52 -50.80 -4.09
N ILE A 763 44.00 -50.61 -2.87
CA ILE A 763 43.48 -49.32 -2.40
C ILE A 763 44.67 -48.45 -2.00
N THR A 764 44.91 -47.35 -2.72
CA THR A 764 46.09 -46.49 -2.53
C THR A 764 45.81 -45.29 -1.63
N ALA A 765 44.56 -44.83 -1.60
CA ALA A 765 44.04 -43.83 -0.68
C ALA A 765 42.52 -44.03 -0.55
N GLU A 766 41.87 -43.35 0.39
CA GLU A 766 40.40 -43.39 0.50
C GLU A 766 39.77 -42.94 -0.84
N GLY A 767 39.01 -43.84 -1.46
CA GLY A 767 38.40 -43.61 -2.78
C GLY A 767 39.34 -43.65 -3.98
N MET A 768 40.58 -44.14 -3.85
CA MET A 768 41.51 -44.32 -4.97
C MET A 768 41.99 -45.78 -5.06
N GLN A 769 41.93 -46.36 -6.26
CA GLN A 769 42.33 -47.74 -6.49
C GLN A 769 43.31 -47.84 -7.66
N THR A 770 44.30 -48.72 -7.55
CA THR A 770 45.20 -49.11 -8.64
C THR A 770 44.95 -50.57 -8.97
N TRP A 771 44.65 -50.85 -10.23
CA TRP A 771 44.39 -52.18 -10.78
C TRP A 771 45.61 -52.62 -11.56
N ARG A 772 46.09 -53.84 -11.33
CA ARG A 772 47.31 -54.37 -11.95
C ARG A 772 46.99 -55.58 -12.81
N GLY A 773 47.41 -55.56 -14.06
CA GLY A 773 47.19 -56.63 -15.00
C GLY A 773 48.48 -57.09 -15.67
N SER A 774 48.38 -58.20 -16.39
CA SER A 774 49.43 -58.64 -17.31
C SER A 774 48.82 -59.13 -18.61
N TYR A 775 49.56 -58.96 -19.70
CA TYR A 775 49.13 -59.34 -21.03
C TYR A 775 50.25 -60.04 -21.78
N GLN A 776 49.94 -61.21 -22.32
CA GLN A 776 50.91 -62.07 -23.00
C GLN A 776 50.20 -62.78 -24.17
N ILE A 777 50.59 -62.43 -25.38
CA ILE A 777 50.15 -63.15 -26.58
C ILE A 777 51.11 -64.33 -26.78
N PRO A 778 50.60 -65.55 -27.02
CA PRO A 778 51.46 -66.71 -27.26
C PRO A 778 52.42 -66.47 -28.43
N ALA A 779 53.62 -67.03 -28.29
CA ALA A 779 54.62 -67.03 -29.36
C ALA A 779 54.16 -67.83 -30.61
N ASP A 780 53.20 -68.74 -30.43
CA ASP A 780 52.68 -69.63 -31.44
C ASP A 780 51.28 -69.23 -31.93
N VAL A 781 51.20 -68.00 -32.47
CA VAL A 781 50.02 -67.52 -33.20
C VAL A 781 50.34 -67.26 -34.67
N TYR A 782 49.37 -67.53 -35.52
CA TYR A 782 49.28 -67.02 -36.88
C TYR A 782 48.41 -65.75 -36.91
N ILE A 783 48.73 -64.85 -37.84
CA ILE A 783 48.06 -63.55 -37.95
C ILE A 783 47.55 -63.44 -39.37
N ALA A 784 46.24 -63.29 -39.56
CA ALA A 784 45.62 -63.11 -40.86
C ALA A 784 44.77 -61.85 -40.88
N ASN A 785 44.60 -61.24 -42.06
CA ASN A 785 43.68 -60.12 -42.22
C ASN A 785 42.27 -60.53 -41.73
N ALA A 786 41.63 -59.68 -40.92
CA ALA A 786 40.31 -59.96 -40.35
C ALA A 786 39.22 -60.12 -41.41
N GLU A 787 39.42 -59.58 -42.62
CA GLU A 787 38.51 -59.74 -43.77
C GLU A 787 38.60 -61.13 -44.42
N VAL A 788 39.62 -61.93 -44.08
CA VAL A 788 39.81 -63.27 -44.64
C VAL A 788 39.12 -64.30 -43.77
N ASP A 789 38.13 -65.01 -44.36
CA ASP A 789 37.63 -66.25 -43.79
C ASP A 789 38.70 -67.35 -43.95
N LEU A 790 39.37 -67.68 -42.84
CA LEU A 790 40.44 -68.66 -42.84
C LEU A 790 39.93 -70.08 -43.10
N ALA A 791 38.71 -70.41 -42.67
CA ALA A 791 38.12 -71.73 -42.89
C ALA A 791 37.87 -71.95 -44.39
N ASP A 792 37.32 -70.96 -45.07
CA ASP A 792 37.15 -70.97 -46.53
C ASP A 792 38.50 -71.05 -47.26
N TYR A 793 39.51 -70.30 -46.80
CA TYR A 793 40.85 -70.37 -47.38
C TYR A 793 41.47 -71.78 -47.25
N VAL A 794 41.33 -72.40 -46.08
CA VAL A 794 41.81 -73.77 -45.82
C VAL A 794 41.04 -74.79 -46.68
N ALA A 795 39.73 -74.61 -46.85
CA ALA A 795 38.90 -75.45 -47.71
C ALA A 795 39.34 -75.36 -49.18
N GLN A 796 39.60 -74.16 -49.69
CA GLN A 796 40.13 -73.94 -51.05
C GLN A 796 41.51 -74.61 -51.25
N LYS A 797 42.29 -74.75 -50.18
CA LYS A 797 43.59 -75.45 -50.18
C LYS A 797 43.49 -76.95 -49.88
N LYS A 798 42.28 -77.53 -49.90
CA LYS A 798 42.02 -78.95 -49.62
C LYS A 798 42.58 -79.40 -48.25
N GLY A 799 42.50 -78.54 -47.24
CA GLY A 799 42.98 -78.81 -45.89
C GLY A 799 44.51 -78.71 -45.71
N ARG A 800 45.26 -78.30 -46.75
CA ARG A 800 46.73 -78.16 -46.69
C ARG A 800 47.12 -76.70 -46.51
N ILE A 801 47.39 -76.32 -45.27
CA ILE A 801 47.86 -74.99 -44.90
C ILE A 801 49.21 -75.08 -44.19
N ARG A 802 50.12 -74.16 -44.49
CA ARG A 802 51.48 -74.09 -43.96
C ARG A 802 51.73 -72.70 -43.41
N GLN A 803 52.63 -72.59 -42.43
CA GLN A 803 53.11 -71.29 -41.92
C GLN A 803 53.56 -70.33 -43.02
N LYS A 804 54.07 -70.85 -44.14
CA LYS A 804 54.56 -70.05 -45.26
C LYS A 804 53.49 -69.57 -46.24
N ASP A 805 52.21 -69.91 -46.03
CA ASP A 805 51.16 -69.48 -46.96
C ASP A 805 50.87 -67.97 -46.88
N PRO A 806 50.57 -67.30 -48.02
CA PRO A 806 50.44 -65.84 -48.10
C PRO A 806 49.34 -65.23 -47.23
N VAL A 807 48.38 -66.04 -46.77
CA VAL A 807 47.29 -65.58 -45.89
C VAL A 807 47.82 -65.11 -44.52
N PHE A 808 48.95 -65.65 -44.08
CA PHE A 808 49.57 -65.30 -42.80
C PHE A 808 50.58 -64.17 -42.95
N LEU A 809 50.26 -63.04 -42.32
CA LEU A 809 51.10 -61.85 -42.20
C LEU A 809 52.29 -62.16 -41.29
N ARG A 810 53.47 -61.69 -41.68
CA ARG A 810 54.77 -62.02 -41.06
C ARG A 810 55.69 -60.82 -41.13
N ASP A 811 56.71 -60.83 -40.28
CA ASP A 811 57.83 -59.89 -40.26
C ASP A 811 57.53 -58.46 -39.76
N GLY A 812 56.26 -58.06 -39.60
CA GLY A 812 55.84 -56.77 -39.02
C GLY A 812 55.58 -56.78 -37.51
N TYR A 813 54.69 -55.88 -37.08
CA TYR A 813 54.26 -55.68 -35.70
C TYR A 813 52.81 -56.10 -35.49
N LEU A 814 52.53 -56.76 -34.37
CA LEU A 814 51.19 -56.96 -33.86
C LEU A 814 50.87 -55.88 -32.83
N ILE A 815 49.81 -55.11 -33.07
CA ILE A 815 49.35 -54.02 -32.21
C ILE A 815 48.07 -54.48 -31.51
N VAL A 816 47.96 -54.18 -30.21
CA VAL A 816 46.77 -54.45 -29.41
C VAL A 816 46.13 -53.12 -29.05
N TYR A 817 44.91 -52.94 -29.55
CA TYR A 817 43.99 -51.91 -29.08
C TYR A 817 43.18 -52.49 -27.92
N PHE A 818 42.96 -51.71 -26.84
CA PHE A 818 41.97 -52.05 -25.83
C PHE A 818 40.85 -51.02 -25.77
N SER A 819 39.62 -51.51 -25.81
CA SER A 819 38.48 -50.82 -25.22
C SER A 819 38.50 -51.12 -23.71
N ILE A 820 38.55 -50.06 -22.89
CA ILE A 820 38.70 -50.17 -21.44
C ILE A 820 37.47 -49.56 -20.77
N GLN A 821 36.79 -50.36 -19.96
CA GLN A 821 35.62 -49.92 -19.21
C GLN A 821 35.63 -50.45 -17.79
N THR A 822 34.91 -49.78 -16.89
CA THR A 822 34.61 -50.31 -15.56
C THR A 822 33.23 -50.91 -15.50
N VAL A 823 33.12 -51.99 -14.72
CA VAL A 823 31.86 -52.58 -14.28
C VAL A 823 31.79 -52.36 -12.79
N LYS A 824 30.74 -51.66 -12.34
CA LYS A 824 30.50 -51.38 -10.92
C LYS A 824 29.25 -52.13 -10.48
N GLU A 825 29.40 -52.99 -9.47
CA GLU A 825 28.31 -53.84 -8.96
C GLU A 825 27.54 -54.56 -10.09
N GLY A 826 28.28 -55.08 -11.08
CA GLY A 826 27.72 -55.80 -12.23
C GLY A 826 27.12 -54.93 -13.35
N LYS A 827 27.21 -53.60 -13.29
CA LYS A 827 26.70 -52.69 -14.33
C LYS A 827 27.82 -51.90 -15.01
N PRO A 828 27.74 -51.65 -16.33
CA PRO A 828 28.66 -50.73 -17.01
C PRO A 828 28.65 -49.35 -16.33
N HIS A 829 29.83 -48.81 -16.04
CA HIS A 829 29.97 -47.61 -15.24
C HIS A 829 30.75 -46.49 -15.95
N LEU A 830 32.05 -46.66 -16.19
CA LEU A 830 32.92 -45.67 -16.87
C LEU A 830 33.58 -46.28 -18.11
N ASP A 831 33.76 -45.49 -19.17
CA ASP A 831 34.53 -45.87 -20.37
C ASP A 831 35.70 -44.87 -20.57
N TYR A 832 36.89 -45.41 -20.83
CA TYR A 832 38.11 -44.62 -21.01
C TYR A 832 38.05 -43.75 -22.27
N GLU A 833 37.46 -44.27 -23.35
CA GLU A 833 37.36 -43.57 -24.63
C GLU A 833 36.00 -42.88 -24.79
N ASN A 834 34.95 -43.49 -24.23
CA ASN A 834 33.59 -42.97 -24.16
C ASN A 834 33.01 -42.55 -25.52
N ARG A 835 33.38 -43.26 -26.59
CA ARG A 835 33.09 -42.88 -28.01
C ARG A 835 31.63 -42.49 -28.25
N GLN A 836 30.71 -43.16 -27.57
CA GLN A 836 29.27 -42.93 -27.70
C GLN A 836 28.80 -41.57 -27.16
N ASN A 837 29.55 -40.95 -26.25
CA ASN A 837 29.18 -39.71 -25.57
C ASN A 837 30.10 -38.52 -25.90
N VAL A 838 31.29 -38.71 -26.48
CA VAL A 838 32.26 -37.63 -26.76
C VAL A 838 31.66 -36.50 -27.62
N ASN A 839 30.83 -36.82 -28.61
CA ASN A 839 30.15 -35.81 -29.44
C ASN A 839 29.16 -34.93 -28.66
N ASN A 840 28.76 -35.36 -27.45
CA ASN A 840 27.93 -34.59 -26.52
C ASN A 840 28.75 -33.85 -25.46
N GLY A 841 30.09 -33.80 -25.58
CA GLY A 841 30.99 -33.08 -24.68
C GLY A 841 31.54 -33.90 -23.50
N TYR A 842 31.29 -35.22 -23.47
CA TYR A 842 31.82 -36.11 -22.43
C TYR A 842 33.30 -36.43 -22.63
N CYS A 843 33.93 -36.91 -21.56
CA CYS A 843 35.36 -37.13 -21.50
C CYS A 843 35.81 -38.32 -22.36
N ASP A 844 36.79 -38.04 -23.22
CA ASP A 844 37.72 -39.03 -23.76
C ASP A 844 39.03 -38.91 -22.97
N MET A 845 39.35 -39.93 -22.17
CA MET A 845 40.50 -39.89 -21.29
C MET A 845 41.83 -40.11 -22.04
N TRP A 846 41.83 -40.81 -23.18
CA TRP A 846 43.03 -40.88 -24.03
C TRP A 846 43.43 -39.48 -24.52
N LYS A 847 42.44 -38.69 -24.96
CA LYS A 847 42.67 -37.29 -25.35
C LYS A 847 43.06 -36.42 -24.17
N THR A 848 42.36 -36.54 -23.05
CA THR A 848 42.61 -35.76 -21.84
C THR A 848 44.04 -35.96 -21.35
N GLU A 849 44.50 -37.21 -21.29
CA GLU A 849 45.88 -37.56 -20.92
C GLU A 849 46.90 -37.23 -22.01
N GLY A 850 46.47 -36.83 -23.21
CA GLY A 850 47.35 -36.46 -24.30
C GLY A 850 48.11 -37.65 -24.88
N TYR A 851 47.38 -38.70 -25.24
CA TYR A 851 47.89 -39.86 -25.98
C TYR A 851 48.57 -39.41 -27.29
N GLN A 852 49.71 -40.03 -27.62
CA GLN A 852 50.50 -39.67 -28.80
C GLN A 852 50.12 -40.58 -29.98
N THR A 853 49.28 -40.06 -30.88
CA THR A 853 48.83 -40.78 -32.09
C THR A 853 49.89 -40.88 -33.17
N VAL A 854 50.95 -40.07 -33.11
CA VAL A 854 52.10 -40.16 -34.02
C VAL A 854 53.36 -40.31 -33.20
N ARG A 855 54.14 -41.35 -33.51
CA ARG A 855 55.42 -41.65 -32.87
C ARG A 855 56.48 -41.90 -33.94
N VAL A 856 57.72 -41.52 -33.66
CA VAL A 856 58.86 -41.77 -34.56
C VAL A 856 59.81 -42.72 -33.85
N ASP A 857 60.20 -43.80 -34.51
CA ASP A 857 61.17 -44.74 -33.96
C ASP A 857 62.61 -44.22 -34.08
N SER A 858 63.57 -44.95 -33.52
CA SER A 858 65.00 -44.59 -33.60
C SER A 858 65.61 -44.68 -35.00
N GLU A 859 64.88 -45.21 -35.99
CA GLU A 859 65.27 -45.33 -37.41
C GLU A 859 64.63 -44.24 -38.28
N GLY A 860 63.73 -43.42 -37.72
CA GLY A 860 63.02 -42.36 -38.43
C GLY A 860 61.70 -42.81 -39.07
N HIS A 861 61.25 -44.04 -38.83
CA HIS A 861 59.94 -44.51 -39.30
C HIS A 861 58.83 -43.85 -38.49
N VAL A 862 57.76 -43.46 -39.18
CA VAL A 862 56.61 -42.77 -38.58
C VAL A 862 55.48 -43.78 -38.36
N PHE A 863 55.13 -43.97 -37.09
CA PHE A 863 54.03 -44.81 -36.66
C PHE A 863 52.80 -43.96 -36.38
N SER A 864 51.67 -44.32 -37.00
CA SER A 864 50.37 -43.71 -36.75
C SER A 864 49.49 -44.68 -35.95
N PHE A 865 49.23 -44.34 -34.69
CA PHE A 865 48.41 -45.10 -33.76
C PHE A 865 47.05 -44.45 -33.54
N GLN A 866 46.05 -45.28 -33.25
CA GLN A 866 44.78 -44.85 -32.71
C GLN A 866 44.85 -44.84 -31.18
N GLU A 867 44.05 -43.98 -30.55
CA GLU A 867 43.81 -44.00 -29.10
C GLU A 867 43.41 -45.43 -28.68
N GLY A 868 43.93 -45.90 -27.54
CA GLY A 868 43.73 -47.28 -27.08
C GLY A 868 44.72 -48.32 -27.64
N MET A 869 45.56 -47.99 -28.63
CA MET A 869 46.62 -48.89 -29.13
C MET A 869 47.86 -48.92 -28.23
N VAL A 870 47.78 -49.67 -27.13
CA VAL A 870 48.77 -49.57 -26.04
C VAL A 870 49.91 -50.58 -26.08
N PHE A 871 49.74 -51.71 -26.77
CA PHE A 871 50.79 -52.74 -26.88
C PHE A 871 51.21 -52.97 -28.32
N VAL A 872 52.52 -53.11 -28.53
CA VAL A 872 53.15 -53.49 -29.79
C VAL A 872 54.03 -54.70 -29.52
N PHE A 873 53.89 -55.74 -30.34
CA PHE A 873 54.73 -56.93 -30.31
C PHE A 873 55.48 -57.09 -31.63
N ASP A 874 56.81 -57.24 -31.59
CA ASP A 874 57.63 -57.54 -32.77
C ASP A 874 57.48 -59.02 -33.14
N GLN A 875 57.08 -59.34 -34.38
CA GLN A 875 56.91 -60.74 -34.80
C GLN A 875 58.21 -61.46 -35.16
N LYS A 876 59.27 -60.75 -35.57
CA LYS A 876 60.58 -61.39 -35.82
C LYS A 876 61.27 -61.77 -34.53
N LYS A 877 60.92 -61.12 -33.42
CA LYS A 877 61.39 -61.48 -32.08
C LYS A 877 60.34 -62.38 -31.45
N ASN A 878 60.72 -63.61 -31.14
CA ASN A 878 59.82 -64.58 -30.56
C ASN A 878 60.53 -65.29 -29.41
N MET A 879 59.83 -65.49 -28.29
CA MET A 879 60.36 -66.24 -27.14
C MET A 879 60.95 -67.61 -27.55
N HIS A 880 60.34 -68.33 -28.49
CA HIS A 880 60.84 -69.64 -28.93
C HIS A 880 62.15 -69.56 -29.72
N THR A 881 62.44 -68.46 -30.41
CA THR A 881 63.73 -68.29 -31.11
C THR A 881 64.84 -67.87 -30.16
N ASP A 882 64.49 -67.29 -29.01
CA ASP A 882 65.44 -66.79 -28.01
C ASP A 882 65.85 -67.88 -26.99
N TYR A 883 64.96 -68.84 -26.70
CA TYR A 883 65.26 -70.00 -25.84
C TYR A 883 65.47 -71.26 -26.69
N THR A 884 66.72 -71.50 -27.11
CA THR A 884 67.11 -72.82 -27.66
C THR A 884 67.34 -73.80 -26.51
N SER A 885 66.55 -74.87 -26.45
CA SER A 885 66.80 -76.02 -25.58
C SER A 885 68.12 -76.67 -25.98
N VAL A 886 69.20 -76.37 -25.25
CA VAL A 886 70.42 -77.18 -25.30
C VAL A 886 70.18 -78.45 -24.49
N GLY A 887 69.68 -79.49 -25.18
CA GLY A 887 69.74 -80.86 -24.68
C GLY A 887 71.02 -81.50 -25.18
N THR A 888 71.83 -82.06 -24.27
CA THR A 888 72.88 -83.00 -24.65
C THR A 888 72.24 -84.33 -25.00
N HIS A 889 72.34 -84.73 -26.26
CA HIS A 889 72.45 -86.14 -26.65
C HIS A 889 73.82 -86.39 -27.23
#